data_AF-A0A972ZYS1-F1
#
_entry.id   AF-A0A972ZYS1-F1
#
_cell.length_a   1.000
_cell.length_b   1.000
_cell.length_c   1.000
_cell.angle_alpha   90.00
_cell.angle_beta   90.00
_cell.angle_gamma   90.00
#
_symmetry.space_group_name_H-M   'P 1'
#
loop_
_entity.id
_entity.type
_entity.pdbx_description
1 polymer ?
#
loop_
_entity_poly.entity_id
_entity_poly.type
_entity_poly.pdbx_seq_one_letter_code
_entity_poly.pdbx_strand_id
1 'polypeptide(L)'
;MTLRRSFHTILVMMVCASAFGAAGKPNKAKAVKVYILSGQSNMVGIGQVSGGTVRWGDEILNPVVSVYAGAYSPKADYDRMTPITTKALPAYGGTKPTPFPGGGTHVVRGFIRMKTSGVYEFNPGYSDSSYNIMEVDGREVYRKEVGKDAVRQGFKFVEGTRYPFKITFLTDAANGLGWSWRTDIPGTLDTVVKVDKKFPHLIDDKGNWTVRKDVWYRGVVTATANQWLTVGCGANAGSIGPELQFGHIMGDFHEEPVILIKASQGNRSLAWDILPPGSERYTFEGRTYAGYKDTTPSWIEGQEKKPVNWYAGKQYDDFVQGVHDVLDNFSANFPQYSDRGYEIAGFAWWQGHKDGNAAHASRYEFNLVNLIKSFRAEFNAPKAPFVIGTIGFKGWDMAGPHVTVANAQLAVSGDTGKHPEFAGNVLTAETRDFWIDPALSPRNQDFHYNGNAETYLNVGDALGQAMVKLVSARDTRTGNKTRAQLQEDFLKLKFGMFLHYNMATYQGVQWVEGYPSPAEFNPGGPVDTDAWADAAVSAGMTYGVLTVKHVGGFCLWDSAYTTYDVMHPDCPYQQDLVAQFIESFKRRGLKVGLYYCWRNPGFGDQFKVLPPECDPATHTLAEQNEFQKAQIAELLTRYPDVFYIWNDALDDQVMPAEEILTLMRSIRPNVLGSANWWSWAKKGTPYVDIAVKETRHFPETNQAPGETCWKLEQGWFWNKGYRAASAEAILGHMAKAHARHSNFLLNVAPDRQGRFEASSIKTL
;
A
#
# COMPACT_ATOMS: atom_id res chain seq x y z
N MET A 1 -51.69 14.79 1.05
CA MET A 1 -50.40 14.13 1.38
C MET A 1 -49.57 13.74 0.15
N THR A 2 -50.16 13.66 -1.05
CA THR A 2 -49.48 13.26 -2.31
C THR A 2 -48.50 14.30 -2.88
N LEU A 3 -48.66 15.60 -2.60
CA LEU A 3 -47.80 16.67 -3.13
C LEU A 3 -46.42 16.80 -2.44
N ARG A 4 -46.27 16.34 -1.19
CA ARG A 4 -44.99 16.37 -0.47
C ARG A 4 -44.03 15.25 -0.90
N ARG A 5 -44.56 14.11 -1.35
CA ARG A 5 -43.76 13.04 -1.97
C ARG A 5 -43.10 13.56 -3.26
N SER A 6 -43.83 14.23 -4.14
CA SER A 6 -43.27 14.71 -5.41
C SER A 6 -42.11 15.69 -5.26
N PHE A 7 -42.14 16.65 -4.32
CA PHE A 7 -41.06 17.64 -4.18
C PHE A 7 -39.77 17.09 -3.54
N HIS A 8 -39.88 16.20 -2.56
CA HIS A 8 -38.71 15.56 -1.95
C HIS A 8 -38.13 14.47 -2.87
N THR A 9 -38.99 13.70 -3.55
CA THR A 9 -38.56 12.76 -4.60
C THR A 9 -37.92 13.50 -5.78
N ILE A 10 -38.39 14.69 -6.18
CA ILE A 10 -37.76 15.47 -7.25
C ILE A 10 -36.40 16.06 -6.82
N LEU A 11 -36.23 16.50 -5.56
CA LEU A 11 -34.94 17.01 -5.08
C LEU A 11 -33.91 15.88 -4.90
N VAL A 12 -34.33 14.73 -4.34
CA VAL A 12 -33.49 13.52 -4.27
C VAL A 12 -33.24 12.95 -5.67
N MET A 13 -34.24 12.92 -6.56
CA MET A 13 -34.03 12.55 -7.97
C MET A 13 -33.25 13.60 -8.76
N MET A 14 -33.15 14.87 -8.37
CA MET A 14 -32.30 15.88 -9.03
C MET A 14 -30.85 15.79 -8.56
N VAL A 15 -30.62 15.53 -7.28
CA VAL A 15 -29.29 15.22 -6.75
C VAL A 15 -28.83 13.86 -7.30
N CYS A 16 -29.71 12.85 -7.31
CA CYS A 16 -29.48 11.60 -8.00
C CYS A 16 -29.35 11.81 -9.51
N ALA A 17 -30.16 12.62 -10.22
CA ALA A 17 -30.00 12.86 -11.66
C ALA A 17 -28.74 13.67 -12.00
N SER A 18 -28.16 14.43 -11.06
CA SER A 18 -26.82 14.97 -11.23
C SER A 18 -25.73 13.89 -11.08
N ALA A 19 -26.02 12.80 -10.37
CA ALA A 19 -25.20 11.58 -10.30
C ALA A 19 -25.53 10.54 -11.42
N PHE A 20 -26.75 10.52 -11.95
CA PHE A 20 -27.32 9.56 -12.90
C PHE A 20 -27.46 10.12 -14.32
N GLY A 21 -27.34 11.44 -14.53
CA GLY A 21 -27.17 12.08 -15.84
C GLY A 21 -25.80 11.78 -16.48
N ALA A 22 -24.95 11.04 -15.75
CA ALA A 22 -23.75 10.39 -16.26
C ALA A 22 -23.98 8.90 -16.64
N ALA A 23 -25.23 8.41 -16.65
CA ALA A 23 -25.56 7.08 -17.17
C ALA A 23 -25.43 7.10 -18.71
N GLY A 24 -24.22 6.83 -19.16
CA GLY A 24 -23.78 6.96 -20.55
C GLY A 24 -22.31 7.34 -20.70
N LYS A 25 -21.59 7.64 -19.59
CA LYS A 25 -20.13 7.70 -19.60
C LYS A 25 -19.58 6.84 -18.46
N PRO A 26 -18.64 5.93 -18.72
CA PRO A 26 -18.03 5.12 -17.66
C PRO A 26 -17.51 6.04 -16.56
N ASN A 27 -17.78 5.67 -15.31
CA ASN A 27 -17.31 6.38 -14.12
C ASN A 27 -15.80 6.58 -14.27
N LYS A 28 -15.33 7.82 -14.53
CA LYS A 28 -13.91 8.06 -14.81
C LYS A 28 -13.12 7.61 -13.59
N ALA A 29 -12.32 6.57 -13.74
CA ALA A 29 -11.45 6.08 -12.69
C ALA A 29 -10.61 7.25 -12.13
N LYS A 30 -10.45 7.28 -10.79
CA LYS A 30 -9.74 8.37 -10.10
C LYS A 30 -8.35 8.57 -10.71
N ALA A 31 -7.92 9.83 -10.76
CA ALA A 31 -6.64 10.20 -11.33
C ALA A 31 -5.47 9.53 -10.60
N VAL A 32 -4.47 9.12 -11.35
CA VAL A 32 -3.23 8.53 -10.83
C VAL A 32 -2.45 9.59 -10.06
N LYS A 33 -1.91 9.22 -8.90
CA LYS A 33 -1.13 10.13 -8.04
C LYS A 33 0.33 10.13 -8.49
N VAL A 34 0.80 11.26 -8.98
CA VAL A 34 2.18 11.43 -9.46
C VAL A 34 3.02 12.15 -8.41
N TYR A 35 4.11 11.52 -7.98
CA TYR A 35 5.13 12.13 -7.15
C TYR A 35 6.42 12.33 -7.95
N ILE A 36 6.97 13.54 -7.89
CA ILE A 36 8.23 13.89 -8.55
C ILE A 36 9.35 13.89 -7.50
N LEU A 37 10.30 12.96 -7.66
CA LEU A 37 11.47 12.80 -6.81
C LEU A 37 12.66 13.43 -7.52
N SER A 38 13.26 14.45 -6.93
CA SER A 38 14.34 15.20 -7.56
C SER A 38 15.55 15.44 -6.66
N GLY A 39 16.72 15.60 -7.27
CA GLY A 39 17.94 15.89 -6.53
C GLY A 39 19.21 15.46 -7.27
N GLN A 40 20.31 15.33 -6.52
CA GLN A 40 21.58 14.85 -7.06
C GLN A 40 21.77 13.33 -6.86
N SER A 41 23.02 12.86 -6.89
CA SER A 41 23.47 11.49 -6.58
C SER A 41 22.77 10.82 -5.39
N ASN A 42 22.45 11.56 -4.33
CA ASN A 42 21.70 11.03 -3.19
C ASN A 42 20.31 10.53 -3.63
N MET A 43 19.57 11.34 -4.39
CA MET A 43 18.26 10.94 -4.93
C MET A 43 18.37 9.87 -6.02
N VAL A 44 19.46 9.86 -6.82
CA VAL A 44 19.69 8.82 -7.85
C VAL A 44 19.60 7.42 -7.22
N GLY A 45 20.20 7.25 -6.04
CA GLY A 45 20.13 6.01 -5.27
C GLY A 45 21.33 5.11 -5.52
N ILE A 46 22.29 5.12 -4.59
CA ILE A 46 23.53 4.33 -4.66
C ILE A 46 23.60 3.30 -3.51
N GLY A 47 22.49 3.05 -2.81
CA GLY A 47 22.42 2.03 -1.77
C GLY A 47 22.62 0.65 -2.39
N GLN A 48 23.64 -0.09 -1.98
CA GLN A 48 24.00 -1.34 -2.65
C GLN A 48 23.05 -2.47 -2.26
N VAL A 49 22.54 -3.18 -3.26
CA VAL A 49 21.67 -4.34 -3.01
C VAL A 49 22.48 -5.49 -2.41
N SER A 50 23.68 -5.72 -2.93
CA SER A 50 24.59 -6.79 -2.49
C SER A 50 26.05 -6.35 -2.65
N GLY A 51 27.02 -7.25 -2.43
CA GLY A 51 28.43 -7.01 -2.72
C GLY A 51 28.79 -6.83 -4.20
N GLY A 52 27.79 -6.81 -5.08
CA GLY A 52 27.97 -6.75 -6.52
C GLY A 52 28.11 -8.14 -7.12
N THR A 53 27.64 -8.28 -8.35
CA THR A 53 27.67 -9.53 -9.09
C THR A 53 29.03 -9.72 -9.76
N VAL A 54 29.74 -10.77 -9.40
CA VAL A 54 31.00 -11.19 -10.02
C VAL A 54 30.69 -12.32 -11.00
N ARG A 55 31.22 -12.20 -12.21
CA ARG A 55 31.12 -13.25 -13.22
C ARG A 55 32.17 -14.30 -12.95
N TRP A 56 31.80 -15.58 -13.11
CA TRP A 56 32.72 -16.68 -12.90
C TRP A 56 33.97 -16.57 -13.77
N GLY A 57 35.12 -16.88 -13.19
CA GLY A 57 36.40 -17.00 -13.84
C GLY A 57 37.34 -17.87 -12.99
N ASP A 58 38.43 -17.27 -12.51
CA ASP A 58 39.51 -17.98 -11.80
C ASP A 58 39.11 -18.60 -10.45
N GLU A 59 37.93 -18.28 -9.93
CA GLU A 59 37.37 -18.96 -8.75
C GLU A 59 36.90 -20.39 -9.05
N ILE A 60 36.60 -20.71 -10.31
CA ILE A 60 36.20 -22.06 -10.74
C ILE A 60 37.45 -22.84 -11.15
N LEU A 61 37.77 -23.88 -10.39
CA LEU A 61 38.99 -24.67 -10.54
C LEU A 61 38.67 -26.07 -11.07
N ASN A 62 39.45 -26.50 -12.05
CA ASN A 62 39.38 -27.83 -12.67
C ASN A 62 37.95 -28.28 -13.06
N PRO A 63 37.18 -27.44 -13.78
CA PRO A 63 35.84 -27.83 -14.22
C PRO A 63 35.90 -28.96 -15.25
N VAL A 64 35.08 -29.97 -15.05
CA VAL A 64 34.94 -31.14 -15.92
C VAL A 64 33.46 -31.33 -16.23
N VAL A 65 33.09 -31.41 -17.51
CA VAL A 65 31.74 -31.76 -17.94
C VAL A 65 31.66 -33.24 -18.28
N SER A 66 30.64 -33.91 -17.75
CA SER A 66 30.25 -35.28 -18.07
C SER A 66 28.88 -35.27 -18.75
N VAL A 67 28.76 -36.00 -19.85
CA VAL A 67 27.54 -36.12 -20.65
C VAL A 67 26.94 -37.51 -20.49
N TYR A 68 25.67 -37.59 -20.13
CA TYR A 68 24.94 -38.83 -19.88
C TYR A 68 23.84 -39.05 -20.92
N ALA A 69 23.56 -40.30 -21.27
CA ALA A 69 22.53 -40.62 -22.27
C ALA A 69 21.13 -40.15 -21.85
N GLY A 70 20.38 -39.57 -22.80
CA GLY A 70 18.99 -39.16 -22.61
C GLY A 70 18.82 -37.78 -21.96
N ALA A 71 17.57 -37.31 -21.95
CA ALA A 71 17.18 -36.07 -21.29
C ALA A 71 17.29 -36.19 -19.76
N TYR A 72 17.31 -35.04 -19.07
CA TYR A 72 17.39 -35.00 -17.62
C TYR A 72 16.28 -35.82 -16.97
N SER A 73 16.64 -36.62 -15.96
CA SER A 73 15.71 -37.39 -15.14
C SER A 73 15.93 -37.08 -13.65
N PRO A 74 14.89 -36.61 -12.92
CA PRO A 74 15.02 -36.32 -11.50
C PRO A 74 15.22 -37.57 -10.63
N LYS A 75 15.04 -38.78 -11.18
CA LYS A 75 15.27 -40.05 -10.49
C LYS A 75 16.66 -40.65 -10.75
N ALA A 76 17.43 -40.07 -11.66
CA ALA A 76 18.76 -40.57 -12.01
C ALA A 76 19.80 -40.15 -10.97
N ASP A 77 20.67 -41.08 -10.59
CA ASP A 77 21.85 -40.81 -9.80
C ASP A 77 23.07 -40.70 -10.74
N TYR A 78 23.31 -39.48 -11.24
CA TYR A 78 24.41 -39.21 -12.15
C TYR A 78 25.80 -39.39 -11.53
N ASP A 79 25.91 -39.50 -10.20
CA ASP A 79 27.18 -39.82 -9.52
C ASP A 79 27.50 -41.32 -9.61
N ARG A 80 26.50 -42.18 -9.86
CA ARG A 80 26.67 -43.65 -10.04
C ARG A 80 26.62 -44.11 -11.49
N MET A 81 26.24 -43.25 -12.41
CA MET A 81 26.14 -43.58 -13.84
C MET A 81 27.47 -43.40 -14.57
N THR A 82 27.67 -44.17 -15.65
CA THR A 82 28.81 -44.00 -16.56
C THR A 82 28.48 -42.95 -17.63
N PRO A 83 29.28 -41.87 -17.77
CA PRO A 83 29.05 -40.87 -18.82
C PRO A 83 29.46 -41.40 -20.21
N ILE A 84 28.77 -40.93 -21.25
CA ILE A 84 29.14 -41.16 -22.66
C ILE A 84 30.45 -40.43 -22.98
N THR A 85 30.63 -39.23 -22.44
CA THR A 85 31.81 -38.41 -22.67
C THR A 85 32.11 -37.58 -21.44
N THR A 86 33.39 -37.48 -21.10
CA THR A 86 33.89 -36.59 -20.06
C THR A 86 34.98 -35.70 -20.66
N LYS A 87 34.88 -34.39 -20.42
CA LYS A 87 35.82 -33.41 -20.97
C LYS A 87 36.22 -32.39 -19.91
N ALA A 88 37.53 -32.24 -19.70
CA ALA A 88 38.07 -31.13 -18.93
C ALA A 88 37.82 -29.80 -19.68
N LEU A 89 37.34 -28.80 -18.96
CA LEU A 89 37.05 -27.49 -19.51
C LEU A 89 38.22 -26.54 -19.20
N PRO A 90 38.91 -26.01 -20.23
CA PRO A 90 40.10 -25.16 -20.02
C PRO A 90 39.74 -23.80 -19.40
N ALA A 91 38.48 -23.38 -19.51
CA ALA A 91 37.91 -22.22 -18.84
C ALA A 91 36.43 -22.50 -18.56
N TYR A 92 35.88 -21.86 -17.53
CA TYR A 92 34.46 -21.94 -17.18
C TYR A 92 34.00 -20.58 -16.64
N GLY A 93 33.01 -19.99 -17.30
CA GLY A 93 32.62 -18.58 -17.08
C GLY A 93 33.21 -17.63 -18.12
N GLY A 94 33.46 -16.38 -17.71
CA GLY A 94 33.91 -15.30 -18.60
C GLY A 94 32.77 -14.68 -19.42
N THR A 95 33.11 -13.91 -20.46
CA THR A 95 32.12 -13.16 -21.24
C THR A 95 31.44 -13.95 -22.35
N LYS A 96 32.03 -15.08 -22.74
CA LYS A 96 31.54 -15.97 -23.80
C LYS A 96 31.15 -17.31 -23.16
N PRO A 97 29.99 -17.90 -23.53
CA PRO A 97 29.61 -19.20 -23.01
C PRO A 97 30.66 -20.28 -23.31
N THR A 98 31.10 -21.02 -22.28
CA THR A 98 31.93 -22.22 -22.50
C THR A 98 31.08 -23.30 -23.15
N PRO A 99 31.43 -23.78 -24.37
CA PRO A 99 30.63 -24.79 -25.06
C PRO A 99 30.85 -26.18 -24.45
N PHE A 100 29.78 -26.97 -24.39
CA PHE A 100 29.83 -28.38 -23.96
C PHE A 100 29.74 -29.33 -25.17
N PRO A 101 30.18 -30.60 -25.03
CA PRO A 101 29.90 -31.62 -26.02
C PRO A 101 28.38 -31.79 -26.20
N GLY A 102 27.91 -32.08 -27.41
CA GLY A 102 26.49 -32.24 -27.70
C GLY A 102 25.89 -33.54 -27.11
N GLY A 103 24.56 -33.54 -27.02
CA GLY A 103 23.75 -34.70 -26.61
C GLY A 103 23.55 -34.81 -25.10
N GLY A 104 22.48 -35.51 -24.71
CA GLY A 104 22.30 -36.01 -23.34
C GLY A 104 22.09 -34.96 -22.25
N THR A 105 22.28 -35.40 -21.00
CA THR A 105 22.27 -34.56 -19.80
C THR A 105 23.70 -34.17 -19.42
N HIS A 106 23.95 -32.89 -19.17
CA HIS A 106 25.26 -32.38 -18.75
C HIS A 106 25.36 -32.24 -17.24
N VAL A 107 26.42 -32.80 -16.67
CA VAL A 107 26.80 -32.56 -15.27
C VAL A 107 28.22 -32.00 -15.23
N VAL A 108 28.38 -30.81 -14.67
CA VAL A 108 29.69 -30.18 -14.49
C VAL A 108 30.12 -30.35 -13.04
N ARG A 109 31.36 -30.81 -12.82
CA ARG A 109 31.98 -30.92 -11.50
C ARG A 109 33.31 -30.19 -11.48
N GLY A 110 33.70 -29.69 -10.31
CA GLY A 110 34.98 -29.03 -10.12
C GLY A 110 35.11 -28.52 -8.69
N PHE A 111 35.94 -27.51 -8.48
CA PHE A 111 36.06 -26.83 -7.19
C PHE A 111 35.80 -25.33 -7.34
N ILE A 112 35.26 -24.72 -6.29
CA ILE A 112 35.13 -23.28 -6.16
C ILE A 112 36.05 -22.80 -5.04
N ARG A 113 36.80 -21.73 -5.29
CA ARG A 113 37.65 -21.07 -4.30
C ARG A 113 37.43 -19.56 -4.34
N MET A 114 36.74 -19.04 -3.32
CA MET A 114 36.49 -17.61 -3.17
C MET A 114 37.72 -16.87 -2.64
N LYS A 115 37.90 -15.62 -3.10
CA LYS A 115 39.01 -14.73 -2.71
C LYS A 115 38.83 -14.07 -1.35
N THR A 116 37.63 -14.11 -0.78
CA THR A 116 37.31 -13.55 0.53
C THR A 116 36.31 -14.45 1.24
N SER A 117 36.42 -14.55 2.57
CA SER A 117 35.44 -15.26 3.38
C SER A 117 34.09 -14.54 3.37
N GLY A 118 32.99 -15.28 3.36
CA GLY A 118 31.64 -14.71 3.38
C GLY A 118 30.55 -15.68 2.93
N VAL A 119 29.31 -15.20 2.88
CA VAL A 119 28.15 -15.96 2.38
C VAL A 119 27.87 -15.56 0.94
N TYR A 120 27.92 -16.52 0.03
CA TYR A 120 27.74 -16.30 -1.40
C TYR A 120 26.50 -17.01 -1.92
N GLU A 121 25.76 -16.32 -2.79
CA GLU A 121 24.74 -16.92 -3.65
C GLU A 121 25.26 -17.02 -5.09
N PHE A 122 24.60 -17.88 -5.87
CA PHE A 122 25.01 -18.22 -7.23
C PHE A 122 23.88 -18.07 -8.24
N ASN A 123 24.26 -17.78 -9.48
CA ASN A 123 23.41 -17.90 -10.65
C ASN A 123 24.17 -18.63 -11.77
N PRO A 124 24.22 -19.97 -11.76
CA PRO A 124 24.73 -20.78 -12.86
C PRO A 124 23.88 -20.58 -14.12
N GLY A 125 24.51 -20.24 -15.24
CA GLY A 125 23.89 -20.13 -16.55
C GLY A 125 23.18 -18.80 -16.84
N TYR A 126 22.90 -18.59 -18.12
CA TYR A 126 22.20 -17.42 -18.67
C TYR A 126 21.16 -17.88 -19.68
N SER A 127 19.99 -17.22 -19.70
CA SER A 127 18.84 -17.67 -20.49
C SER A 127 18.52 -19.14 -20.18
N ASP A 128 18.31 -19.99 -21.18
CA ASP A 128 17.92 -21.39 -20.99
C ASP A 128 18.99 -22.26 -20.30
N SER A 129 20.26 -21.85 -20.30
CA SER A 129 21.28 -22.56 -19.51
C SER A 129 21.13 -22.33 -18.00
N SER A 130 20.28 -21.38 -17.59
CA SER A 130 19.93 -21.19 -16.17
C SER A 130 19.02 -22.29 -15.62
N TYR A 131 18.43 -23.16 -16.46
CA TYR A 131 17.66 -24.30 -15.97
C TYR A 131 18.60 -25.42 -15.50
N ASN A 132 19.03 -25.33 -14.24
CA ASN A 132 19.96 -26.26 -13.63
C ASN A 132 19.77 -26.34 -12.10
N ILE A 133 20.41 -27.34 -11.50
CA ILE A 133 20.58 -27.48 -10.06
C ILE A 133 22.08 -27.38 -9.78
N MET A 134 22.47 -26.51 -8.85
CA MET A 134 23.85 -26.41 -8.38
C MET A 134 23.96 -26.81 -6.91
N GLU A 135 24.94 -27.65 -6.63
CA GLU A 135 25.37 -28.05 -5.30
C GLU A 135 26.78 -27.55 -5.04
N VAL A 136 27.04 -27.10 -3.82
CA VAL A 136 28.38 -26.81 -3.29
C VAL A 136 28.55 -27.63 -2.02
N ASP A 137 29.61 -28.42 -1.96
CA ASP A 137 29.89 -29.35 -0.85
C ASP A 137 28.71 -30.27 -0.51
N GLY A 138 28.05 -30.78 -1.57
CA GLY A 138 26.87 -31.65 -1.47
C GLY A 138 25.58 -30.97 -1.04
N ARG A 139 25.59 -29.63 -0.87
CA ARG A 139 24.44 -28.85 -0.45
C ARG A 139 23.88 -28.07 -1.63
N GLU A 140 22.58 -28.19 -1.90
CA GLU A 140 21.92 -27.44 -2.97
C GLU A 140 21.93 -25.93 -2.67
N VAL A 141 22.53 -25.15 -3.56
CA VAL A 141 22.64 -23.68 -3.44
C VAL A 141 21.85 -22.93 -4.50
N TYR A 142 21.44 -23.61 -5.57
CA TYR A 142 20.62 -23.05 -6.64
C TYR A 142 19.76 -24.13 -7.28
N ARG A 143 18.52 -23.77 -7.60
CA ARG A 143 17.62 -24.56 -8.45
C ARG A 143 16.75 -23.64 -9.28
N LYS A 144 16.69 -23.90 -10.58
CA LYS A 144 15.69 -23.30 -11.46
C LYS A 144 15.18 -24.33 -12.46
N GLU A 145 13.88 -24.58 -12.42
CA GLU A 145 13.19 -25.47 -13.35
C GLU A 145 12.52 -24.67 -14.47
N VAL A 146 12.23 -25.33 -15.60
CA VAL A 146 11.53 -24.67 -16.71
C VAL A 146 10.17 -24.17 -16.23
N GLY A 147 9.88 -22.89 -16.47
CA GLY A 147 8.64 -22.24 -16.04
C GLY A 147 8.55 -21.90 -14.55
N LYS A 148 9.63 -22.10 -13.76
CA LYS A 148 9.68 -21.72 -12.34
C LYS A 148 10.74 -20.65 -12.08
N ASP A 149 10.51 -19.86 -11.03
CA ASP A 149 11.50 -18.94 -10.50
C ASP A 149 12.68 -19.68 -9.87
N ALA A 150 13.84 -19.04 -9.87
CA ALA A 150 15.04 -19.58 -9.26
C ALA A 150 14.95 -19.51 -7.72
N VAL A 151 15.28 -20.61 -7.05
CA VAL A 151 15.49 -20.68 -5.61
C VAL A 151 16.98 -20.68 -5.33
N ARG A 152 17.42 -19.85 -4.37
CA ARG A 152 18.84 -19.67 -4.01
C ARG A 152 19.03 -19.88 -2.52
N GLN A 153 20.16 -20.47 -2.15
CA GLN A 153 20.58 -20.61 -0.76
C GLN A 153 22.04 -20.20 -0.65
N GLY A 154 22.32 -19.30 0.30
CA GLY A 154 23.68 -18.84 0.57
C GLY A 154 24.58 -19.97 1.09
N PHE A 155 25.82 -20.01 0.59
CA PHE A 155 26.87 -20.91 1.09
C PHE A 155 28.01 -20.10 1.71
N LYS A 156 28.44 -20.49 2.91
CA LYS A 156 29.53 -19.83 3.63
C LYS A 156 30.89 -20.35 3.16
N PHE A 157 31.66 -19.50 2.49
CA PHE A 157 33.03 -19.79 2.08
C PHE A 157 34.03 -19.27 3.11
N VAL A 158 35.09 -20.05 3.33
CA VAL A 158 36.33 -19.60 3.97
C VAL A 158 37.34 -19.30 2.88
N GLU A 159 37.98 -18.12 2.96
CA GLU A 159 38.98 -17.66 2.00
C GLU A 159 40.03 -18.73 1.71
N GLY A 160 40.35 -18.91 0.42
CA GLY A 160 41.38 -19.86 -0.02
C GLY A 160 40.99 -21.34 0.04
N THR A 161 39.91 -21.69 0.74
CA THR A 161 39.42 -23.08 0.83
C THR A 161 38.77 -23.51 -0.48
N ARG A 162 39.01 -24.75 -0.90
CA ARG A 162 38.40 -25.36 -2.10
C ARG A 162 37.18 -26.17 -1.69
N TYR A 163 36.02 -25.84 -2.24
CA TYR A 163 34.79 -26.60 -2.05
C TYR A 163 34.42 -27.31 -3.36
N PRO A 164 34.07 -28.60 -3.35
CA PRO A 164 33.59 -29.26 -4.56
C PRO A 164 32.24 -28.67 -4.96
N PHE A 165 31.98 -28.55 -6.26
CA PHE A 165 30.67 -28.17 -6.78
C PHE A 165 30.19 -29.16 -7.85
N LYS A 166 28.87 -29.22 -8.02
CA LYS A 166 28.20 -29.99 -9.07
C LYS A 166 27.07 -29.15 -9.66
N ILE A 167 27.00 -29.03 -10.98
CA ILE A 167 25.88 -28.40 -11.69
C ILE A 167 25.27 -29.44 -12.62
N THR A 168 23.98 -29.73 -12.43
CA THR A 168 23.20 -30.64 -13.29
C THR A 168 22.25 -29.80 -14.13
N PHE A 169 22.46 -29.76 -15.45
CA PHE A 169 21.61 -29.02 -16.37
C PHE A 169 20.34 -29.83 -16.67
N LEU A 170 19.19 -29.15 -16.65
CA LEU A 170 17.87 -29.76 -16.85
C LEU A 170 17.43 -29.75 -18.32
N THR A 171 18.19 -29.07 -19.18
CA THR A 171 17.93 -28.89 -20.61
C THR A 171 19.22 -29.08 -21.42
N ASP A 172 19.08 -29.18 -22.74
CA ASP A 172 20.19 -29.31 -23.70
C ASP A 172 20.90 -27.96 -23.98
N ALA A 173 20.34 -26.84 -23.54
CA ALA A 173 20.93 -25.49 -23.65
C ALA A 173 22.14 -25.25 -22.73
N ALA A 174 22.76 -26.31 -22.22
CA ALA A 174 23.82 -26.26 -21.21
C ALA A 174 25.09 -25.55 -21.71
N ASN A 175 25.62 -24.64 -20.89
CA ASN A 175 26.89 -23.97 -21.14
C ASN A 175 27.56 -23.51 -19.83
N GLY A 176 28.85 -23.18 -19.90
CA GLY A 176 29.62 -22.71 -18.74
C GLY A 176 29.60 -21.20 -18.58
N LEU A 177 28.45 -20.63 -18.20
CA LEU A 177 28.37 -19.27 -17.67
C LEU A 177 27.90 -19.32 -16.22
N GLY A 178 28.21 -18.29 -15.45
CA GLY A 178 27.57 -18.07 -14.17
C GLY A 178 28.10 -16.85 -13.44
N TRP A 179 27.42 -16.54 -12.34
CA TRP A 179 27.71 -15.41 -11.49
C TRP A 179 27.61 -15.79 -10.03
N SER A 180 28.32 -15.07 -9.18
CA SER A 180 28.20 -15.12 -7.73
C SER A 180 28.19 -13.71 -7.14
N TRP A 181 27.60 -13.56 -5.96
CA TRP A 181 27.68 -12.31 -5.20
C TRP A 181 27.68 -12.62 -3.72
N ARG A 182 28.31 -11.74 -2.95
CA ARG A 182 28.36 -11.82 -1.49
C ARG A 182 27.12 -11.16 -0.90
N THR A 183 26.49 -11.83 0.07
CA THR A 183 25.18 -11.48 0.65
C THR A 183 25.25 -11.05 2.12
N ASP A 184 26.42 -11.18 2.76
CA ASP A 184 26.66 -10.84 4.16
C ASP A 184 27.54 -9.58 4.33
N ILE A 185 27.52 -8.67 3.35
CA ILE A 185 28.26 -7.41 3.47
C ILE A 185 27.43 -6.42 4.32
N PRO A 186 27.96 -5.91 5.45
CA PRO A 186 27.25 -4.93 6.29
C PRO A 186 26.71 -3.75 5.47
N GLY A 187 25.49 -3.34 5.77
CA GLY A 187 24.84 -2.20 5.12
C GLY A 187 24.37 -2.43 3.67
N THR A 188 24.59 -3.60 3.07
CA THR A 188 23.88 -3.95 1.81
C THR A 188 22.43 -4.31 2.08
N LEU A 189 21.56 -4.15 1.09
CA LEU A 189 20.13 -4.45 1.23
C LEU A 189 19.88 -5.92 1.59
N ASP A 190 20.63 -6.85 1.00
CA ASP A 190 20.60 -8.28 1.35
C ASP A 190 20.81 -8.47 2.86
N THR A 191 21.85 -7.88 3.44
CA THR A 191 22.13 -7.98 4.88
C THR A 191 21.02 -7.32 5.70
N VAL A 192 20.68 -6.06 5.38
CA VAL A 192 19.69 -5.27 6.14
C VAL A 192 18.33 -5.99 6.22
N VAL A 193 17.88 -6.58 5.11
CA VAL A 193 16.55 -7.21 5.04
C VAL A 193 16.59 -8.68 5.43
N LYS A 194 17.51 -9.47 4.86
CA LYS A 194 17.50 -10.92 5.03
C LYS A 194 18.22 -11.38 6.29
N VAL A 195 19.22 -10.64 6.76
CA VAL A 195 20.00 -10.99 7.97
C VAL A 195 19.49 -10.21 9.17
N ASP A 196 19.46 -8.88 9.09
CA ASP A 196 19.08 -8.00 10.21
C ASP A 196 17.56 -7.91 10.40
N LYS A 197 16.79 -8.48 9.47
CA LYS A 197 15.31 -8.56 9.49
C LYS A 197 14.62 -7.20 9.55
N LYS A 198 15.27 -6.14 9.07
CA LYS A 198 14.67 -4.81 8.92
C LYS A 198 13.88 -4.75 7.61
N PHE A 199 12.84 -3.93 7.54
CA PHE A 199 11.99 -3.77 6.34
C PHE A 199 11.46 -5.10 5.78
N PRO A 200 10.79 -5.94 6.60
CA PRO A 200 10.41 -7.30 6.22
C PRO A 200 9.43 -7.34 5.03
N HIS A 201 8.71 -6.25 4.76
CA HIS A 201 7.80 -6.12 3.61
C HIS A 201 8.51 -6.12 2.26
N LEU A 202 9.84 -6.04 2.22
CA LEU A 202 10.61 -6.09 0.98
C LEU A 202 10.89 -7.51 0.49
N ILE A 203 10.62 -8.54 1.31
CA ILE A 203 10.80 -9.95 0.93
C ILE A 203 9.50 -10.76 1.07
N ASP A 204 9.28 -11.69 0.15
CA ASP A 204 8.16 -12.63 0.23
C ASP A 204 8.50 -13.85 1.12
N ASP A 205 7.50 -14.72 1.34
CA ASP A 205 7.66 -15.96 2.13
C ASP A 205 8.71 -16.94 1.55
N LYS A 206 9.14 -16.73 0.30
CA LYS A 206 10.17 -17.53 -0.39
C LYS A 206 11.54 -16.85 -0.35
N GLY A 207 11.66 -15.67 0.25
CA GLY A 207 12.89 -14.89 0.34
C GLY A 207 13.23 -14.08 -0.93
N ASN A 208 12.29 -13.95 -1.87
CA ASN A 208 12.46 -13.11 -3.06
C ASN A 208 12.07 -11.67 -2.77
N TRP A 209 12.67 -10.72 -3.49
CA TRP A 209 12.26 -9.30 -3.41
C TRP A 209 10.82 -9.12 -3.87
N THR A 210 10.03 -8.38 -3.11
CA THR A 210 8.63 -8.06 -3.46
C THR A 210 8.55 -7.05 -4.60
N VAL A 211 7.43 -7.07 -5.32
CA VAL A 211 7.11 -6.10 -6.39
C VAL A 211 5.76 -5.46 -6.07
N ARG A 212 5.72 -4.12 -6.01
CA ARG A 212 4.49 -3.35 -5.80
C ARG A 212 3.75 -3.15 -7.11
N LYS A 213 2.53 -3.68 -7.22
CA LYS A 213 1.70 -3.65 -8.44
C LYS A 213 0.73 -2.47 -8.51
N ASP A 214 0.83 -1.59 -7.54
CA ASP A 214 0.07 -0.36 -7.33
C ASP A 214 0.96 0.88 -7.43
N VAL A 215 2.28 0.70 -7.40
CA VAL A 215 3.27 1.78 -7.50
C VAL A 215 4.17 1.54 -8.71
N TRP A 216 4.13 2.46 -9.67
CA TRP A 216 4.98 2.41 -10.85
C TRP A 216 6.15 3.38 -10.73
N TYR A 217 7.36 2.93 -11.05
CA TYR A 217 8.57 3.73 -11.05
C TYR A 217 8.98 4.10 -12.48
N ARG A 218 9.26 5.39 -12.69
CA ARG A 218 9.80 5.94 -13.94
C ARG A 218 10.99 6.84 -13.65
N GLY A 219 12.20 6.34 -13.93
CA GLY A 219 13.39 7.17 -13.95
C GLY A 219 13.43 8.05 -15.20
N VAL A 220 13.88 9.29 -15.02
CA VAL A 220 14.18 10.23 -16.12
C VAL A 220 15.59 10.80 -15.95
N VAL A 221 16.19 11.21 -17.07
CA VAL A 221 17.56 11.74 -17.16
C VAL A 221 18.66 10.70 -16.91
N THR A 222 19.01 10.38 -15.65
CA THR A 222 20.08 9.38 -15.35
C THR A 222 19.51 8.00 -15.07
N ALA A 223 18.48 7.91 -14.23
CA ALA A 223 17.85 6.64 -13.93
C ALA A 223 16.96 6.26 -15.12
N THR A 224 17.09 5.03 -15.63
CA THR A 224 16.39 4.61 -16.86
C THR A 224 15.33 3.53 -16.62
N ALA A 225 15.23 3.00 -15.40
CA ALA A 225 14.26 1.97 -15.09
C ALA A 225 12.82 2.48 -15.27
N ASN A 226 11.98 1.63 -15.85
CA ASN A 226 10.56 1.85 -16.10
C ASN A 226 9.79 0.56 -15.80
N GLN A 227 9.31 0.43 -14.58
CA GLN A 227 8.75 -0.83 -14.08
C GLN A 227 7.94 -0.61 -12.82
N TRP A 228 7.18 -1.64 -12.43
CA TRP A 228 6.63 -1.77 -11.08
C TRP A 228 7.72 -1.58 -10.02
N LEU A 229 7.41 -0.86 -8.94
CA LEU A 229 8.39 -0.56 -7.91
C LEU A 229 8.89 -1.85 -7.26
N THR A 230 10.21 -2.02 -7.27
CA THR A 230 10.93 -3.15 -6.67
C THR A 230 12.40 -2.77 -6.47
N VAL A 231 13.19 -3.69 -5.93
CA VAL A 231 14.64 -3.54 -5.79
C VAL A 231 15.29 -3.38 -7.17
N GLY A 232 16.24 -2.45 -7.28
CA GLY A 232 16.94 -2.16 -8.55
C GLY A 232 16.44 -0.92 -9.30
N CYS A 233 15.56 -0.12 -8.70
CA CYS A 233 15.11 1.18 -9.22
C CYS A 233 16.04 2.36 -8.90
N GLY A 234 17.23 2.11 -8.30
CA GLY A 234 18.25 3.13 -8.04
C GLY A 234 18.99 3.57 -9.31
N ALA A 235 20.29 3.86 -9.18
CA ALA A 235 21.16 4.21 -10.31
C ALA A 235 21.28 3.10 -11.36
N ASN A 236 21.13 1.85 -10.94
CA ASN A 236 21.16 0.63 -11.74
C ASN A 236 20.50 -0.52 -10.97
N ALA A 237 20.35 -1.67 -11.62
CA ALA A 237 19.71 -2.86 -11.05
C ALA A 237 20.36 -3.40 -9.76
N GLY A 238 21.63 -3.06 -9.48
CA GLY A 238 22.34 -3.43 -8.25
C GLY A 238 22.23 -2.38 -7.13
N SER A 239 21.35 -1.39 -7.27
CA SER A 239 21.22 -0.29 -6.33
C SER A 239 19.77 0.11 -6.07
N ILE A 240 19.55 0.71 -4.91
CA ILE A 240 18.30 1.38 -4.52
C ILE A 240 18.59 2.83 -4.14
N GLY A 241 17.57 3.67 -4.18
CA GLY A 241 17.57 4.96 -3.51
C GLY A 241 16.38 5.09 -2.54
N PRO A 242 16.05 6.34 -2.14
CA PRO A 242 14.94 6.59 -1.23
C PRO A 242 13.58 6.28 -1.86
N GLU A 243 13.49 6.16 -3.20
CA GLU A 243 12.27 5.85 -3.92
C GLU A 243 11.65 4.52 -3.49
N LEU A 244 12.46 3.55 -3.05
CA LEU A 244 11.96 2.24 -2.70
C LEU A 244 11.05 2.36 -1.48
N GLN A 245 11.58 2.85 -0.36
CA GLN A 245 10.78 2.99 0.86
C GLN A 245 9.74 4.12 0.75
N PHE A 246 10.07 5.24 0.10
CA PHE A 246 9.09 6.32 -0.15
C PHE A 246 7.89 5.80 -0.94
N GLY A 247 8.14 5.01 -1.99
CA GLY A 247 7.11 4.43 -2.82
C GLY A 247 6.24 3.42 -2.09
N HIS A 248 6.82 2.60 -1.22
CA HIS A 248 6.03 1.72 -0.36
C HIS A 248 5.05 2.50 0.53
N ILE A 249 5.52 3.58 1.17
CA ILE A 249 4.65 4.41 2.02
C ILE A 249 3.56 5.09 1.21
N MET A 250 3.88 5.65 0.03
CA MET A 250 2.87 6.29 -0.81
C MET A 250 1.85 5.29 -1.36
N GLY A 251 2.28 4.09 -1.74
CA GLY A 251 1.36 3.04 -2.17
C GLY A 251 0.46 2.53 -1.05
N ASP A 252 0.94 2.51 0.19
CA ASP A 252 0.11 2.12 1.35
C ASP A 252 -0.86 3.24 1.75
N PHE A 253 -0.50 4.49 1.47
CA PHE A 253 -1.27 5.68 1.80
C PHE A 253 -2.41 5.93 0.81
N HIS A 254 -2.18 5.74 -0.50
CA HIS A 254 -3.19 5.97 -1.53
C HIS A 254 -3.97 4.72 -1.89
N GLU A 255 -5.25 4.90 -2.21
CA GLU A 255 -6.04 3.86 -2.89
C GLU A 255 -5.86 3.92 -4.40
N GLU A 256 -5.61 5.13 -4.93
CA GLU A 256 -5.28 5.35 -6.32
C GLU A 256 -3.88 4.80 -6.65
N PRO A 257 -3.66 4.36 -7.90
CA PRO A 257 -2.32 4.01 -8.34
C PRO A 257 -1.36 5.18 -8.17
N VAL A 258 -0.11 4.86 -7.85
CA VAL A 258 0.96 5.84 -7.64
C VAL A 258 1.99 5.71 -8.76
N ILE A 259 2.44 6.85 -9.29
CA ILE A 259 3.61 6.93 -10.16
C ILE A 259 4.68 7.75 -9.46
N LEU A 260 5.89 7.20 -9.39
CA LEU A 260 7.09 7.93 -8.98
C LEU A 260 7.89 8.29 -10.23
N ILE A 261 7.99 9.59 -10.52
CA ILE A 261 8.89 10.08 -11.57
C ILE A 261 10.17 10.58 -10.89
N LYS A 262 11.30 9.89 -11.11
CA LYS A 262 12.58 10.28 -10.51
C LYS A 262 13.43 11.06 -11.52
N ALA A 263 13.55 12.37 -11.31
CA ALA A 263 14.40 13.28 -12.08
C ALA A 263 15.65 13.64 -11.27
N SER A 264 16.73 12.89 -11.45
CA SER A 264 17.94 13.05 -10.64
C SER A 264 19.22 12.79 -11.43
N GLN A 265 20.32 13.44 -11.02
CA GLN A 265 21.63 13.31 -11.66
C GLN A 265 22.77 13.60 -10.67
N GLY A 266 23.79 12.73 -10.65
CA GLY A 266 24.97 12.92 -9.82
C GLY A 266 25.80 14.17 -10.15
N ASN A 267 26.56 14.67 -9.16
CA ASN A 267 27.48 15.81 -9.29
C ASN A 267 26.80 17.10 -9.82
N ARG A 268 25.74 17.54 -9.12
CA ARG A 268 24.92 18.70 -9.50
C ARG A 268 24.65 19.61 -8.31
N SER A 269 24.96 20.89 -8.48
CA SER A 269 24.79 21.95 -7.47
C SER A 269 23.45 22.66 -7.66
N LEU A 270 22.77 23.00 -6.56
CA LEU A 270 21.60 23.87 -6.59
C LEU A 270 21.97 25.33 -6.91
N ALA A 271 23.21 25.75 -6.62
CA ALA A 271 23.72 27.08 -6.98
C ALA A 271 24.23 27.23 -8.42
N TRP A 272 24.23 26.17 -9.24
CA TRP A 272 24.68 26.25 -10.64
C TRP A 272 23.89 25.33 -11.56
N ASP A 273 23.98 24.01 -11.38
CA ASP A 273 23.43 23.07 -12.35
C ASP A 273 21.89 22.98 -12.31
N ILE A 274 21.33 22.89 -11.10
CA ILE A 274 19.88 22.78 -10.85
C ILE A 274 19.33 24.16 -10.41
N LEU A 275 20.02 25.23 -10.77
CA LEU A 275 19.62 26.59 -10.43
C LEU A 275 18.24 26.88 -11.07
N PRO A 276 17.20 27.19 -10.28
CA PRO A 276 15.85 27.36 -10.81
C PRO A 276 15.69 28.70 -11.57
N PRO A 277 14.68 28.81 -12.45
CA PRO A 277 14.30 30.07 -13.08
C PRO A 277 14.06 31.17 -12.04
N GLY A 278 14.51 32.39 -12.36
CA GLY A 278 14.41 33.55 -11.47
C GLY A 278 15.56 33.69 -10.46
N SER A 279 16.52 32.76 -10.42
CA SER A 279 17.72 32.94 -9.59
C SER A 279 18.66 34.00 -10.17
N GLU A 280 18.85 35.06 -9.38
CA GLU A 280 19.72 36.19 -9.72
C GLU A 280 21.21 35.89 -9.47
N ARG A 281 22.07 36.64 -10.16
CA ARG A 281 23.51 36.70 -9.88
C ARG A 281 23.73 37.21 -8.44
N TYR A 282 24.78 36.73 -7.79
CA TYR A 282 25.14 37.20 -6.45
C TYR A 282 26.65 37.30 -6.28
N THR A 283 27.11 38.21 -5.43
CA THR A 283 28.54 38.36 -5.14
C THR A 283 28.89 37.72 -3.81
N PHE A 284 29.98 36.95 -3.77
CA PHE A 284 30.55 36.38 -2.57
C PHE A 284 32.06 36.55 -2.63
N GLU A 285 32.64 37.20 -1.61
CA GLU A 285 34.09 37.47 -1.49
C GLU A 285 34.71 38.06 -2.77
N GLY A 286 34.04 39.03 -3.39
CA GLY A 286 34.52 39.73 -4.59
C GLY A 286 34.37 38.97 -5.91
N ARG A 287 33.79 37.75 -5.90
CA ARG A 287 33.39 37.02 -7.11
C ARG A 287 31.88 37.09 -7.32
N THR A 288 31.46 37.41 -8.54
CA THR A 288 30.07 37.28 -8.99
C THR A 288 29.81 35.85 -9.44
N TYR A 289 28.79 35.22 -8.87
CA TYR A 289 28.26 33.92 -9.22
C TYR A 289 27.06 34.08 -10.16
N ALA A 290 26.94 33.14 -11.08
CA ALA A 290 25.95 33.16 -12.13
C ALA A 290 24.50 33.18 -11.64
N GLY A 291 23.66 33.88 -12.39
CA GLY A 291 22.20 33.71 -12.36
C GLY A 291 21.76 32.70 -13.41
N TYR A 292 20.47 32.33 -13.37
CA TYR A 292 19.89 31.38 -14.31
C TYR A 292 20.16 31.78 -15.78
N LYS A 293 20.50 30.80 -16.63
CA LYS A 293 20.96 30.93 -18.03
C LYS A 293 22.33 31.58 -18.27
N ASP A 294 23.06 32.02 -17.25
CA ASP A 294 24.45 32.43 -17.47
C ASP A 294 25.32 31.24 -17.88
N THR A 295 26.27 31.47 -18.80
CA THR A 295 27.19 30.44 -19.32
C THR A 295 28.55 30.43 -18.62
N THR A 296 28.79 31.37 -17.71
CA THR A 296 30.03 31.47 -16.92
C THR A 296 29.71 31.23 -15.44
N PRO A 297 30.22 30.17 -14.79
CA PRO A 297 29.83 29.82 -13.42
C PRO A 297 30.07 30.92 -12.38
N SER A 298 31.18 31.62 -12.51
CA SER A 298 31.49 32.81 -11.70
C SER A 298 32.71 33.55 -12.26
N TRP A 299 32.77 34.86 -12.06
CA TRP A 299 33.83 35.75 -12.54
C TRP A 299 34.13 36.85 -11.51
N ILE A 300 35.27 37.53 -11.68
CA ILE A 300 35.57 38.78 -10.96
C ILE A 300 35.21 39.91 -11.92
N GLU A 301 34.50 40.93 -11.45
CA GLU A 301 34.14 42.07 -12.29
C GLU A 301 35.39 42.74 -12.88
N GLY A 302 35.35 43.06 -14.18
CA GLY A 302 36.49 43.58 -14.93
C GLY A 302 37.47 42.54 -15.46
N GLN A 303 37.33 41.24 -15.11
CA GLN A 303 38.09 40.16 -15.74
C GLN A 303 37.31 39.52 -16.90
N GLU A 304 38.03 38.91 -17.85
CA GLU A 304 37.43 38.17 -18.96
C GLU A 304 36.57 37.01 -18.45
N LYS A 305 35.32 36.94 -18.93
CA LYS A 305 34.41 35.84 -18.62
C LYS A 305 34.76 34.62 -19.45
N LYS A 306 34.88 33.46 -18.81
CA LYS A 306 35.17 32.18 -19.46
C LYS A 306 33.88 31.35 -19.55
N PRO A 307 33.13 31.40 -20.66
CA PRO A 307 31.95 30.57 -20.83
C PRO A 307 32.34 29.09 -20.89
N VAL A 308 31.45 28.23 -20.41
CA VAL A 308 31.56 26.78 -20.53
C VAL A 308 30.46 26.26 -21.45
N ASN A 309 30.60 25.04 -21.97
CA ASN A 309 29.53 24.36 -22.72
C ASN A 309 28.45 23.82 -21.78
N TRP A 310 27.89 24.72 -20.97
CA TRP A 310 26.88 24.51 -19.95
C TRP A 310 26.28 25.87 -19.59
N TYR A 311 25.12 25.89 -18.94
CA TYR A 311 24.55 27.12 -18.39
C TYR A 311 23.92 26.88 -17.02
N ALA A 312 23.80 27.94 -16.22
CA ALA A 312 23.19 27.86 -14.91
C ALA A 312 21.71 27.45 -15.05
N GLY A 313 21.35 26.33 -14.44
CA GLY A 313 20.01 25.75 -14.50
C GLY A 313 19.81 24.74 -15.62
N LYS A 314 20.84 24.38 -16.40
CA LYS A 314 20.70 23.35 -17.44
C LYS A 314 20.13 22.04 -16.90
N GLN A 315 20.55 21.59 -15.73
CA GLN A 315 20.05 20.35 -15.16
C GLN A 315 18.62 20.49 -14.62
N TYR A 316 18.24 21.67 -14.14
CA TYR A 316 16.83 21.96 -13.82
C TYR A 316 15.97 21.78 -15.07
N ASP A 317 16.39 22.36 -16.20
CA ASP A 317 15.64 22.28 -17.46
C ASP A 317 15.56 20.85 -17.97
N ASP A 318 16.66 20.10 -17.90
CA ASP A 318 16.67 18.68 -18.28
C ASP A 318 15.75 17.84 -17.37
N PHE A 319 15.64 18.16 -16.08
CA PHE A 319 14.70 17.50 -15.16
C PHE A 319 13.25 17.81 -15.53
N VAL A 320 12.92 19.09 -15.74
CA VAL A 320 11.58 19.53 -16.11
C VAL A 320 11.17 18.91 -17.44
N GLN A 321 12.03 18.96 -18.46
CA GLN A 321 11.77 18.37 -19.77
C GLN A 321 11.55 16.86 -19.65
N GLY A 322 12.39 16.14 -18.91
CA GLY A 322 12.23 14.70 -18.73
C GLY A 322 10.91 14.30 -18.06
N VAL A 323 10.41 15.12 -17.13
CA VAL A 323 9.09 14.91 -16.51
C VAL A 323 7.97 15.20 -17.50
N HIS A 324 8.04 16.32 -18.24
CA HIS A 324 7.05 16.65 -19.28
C HIS A 324 7.00 15.60 -20.38
N ASP A 325 8.14 15.09 -20.86
CA ASP A 325 8.19 14.02 -21.87
C ASP A 325 7.38 12.78 -21.44
N VAL A 326 7.37 12.48 -20.14
CA VAL A 326 6.57 11.38 -19.57
C VAL A 326 5.09 11.77 -19.45
N LEU A 327 4.79 12.95 -18.91
CA LEU A 327 3.43 13.38 -18.58
C LEU A 327 2.62 13.82 -19.80
N ASP A 328 3.24 14.48 -20.77
CA ASP A 328 2.61 14.87 -22.04
C ASP A 328 2.28 13.63 -22.89
N ASN A 329 3.01 12.54 -22.68
CA ASN A 329 2.79 11.24 -23.30
C ASN A 329 2.28 10.20 -22.30
N PHE A 330 1.43 10.61 -21.35
CA PHE A 330 1.01 9.78 -20.22
C PHE A 330 0.48 8.40 -20.64
N SER A 331 -0.51 8.35 -21.54
CA SER A 331 -1.12 7.09 -21.97
C SER A 331 -0.15 6.16 -22.73
N ALA A 332 0.88 6.71 -23.37
CA ALA A 332 1.91 5.93 -24.04
C ALA A 332 2.94 5.36 -23.04
N ASN A 333 3.29 6.13 -22.01
CA ASN A 333 4.18 5.67 -20.94
C ASN A 333 3.49 4.70 -19.97
N PHE A 334 2.18 4.87 -19.76
CA PHE A 334 1.36 4.11 -18.80
C PHE A 334 0.06 3.62 -19.44
N PRO A 335 0.13 2.68 -20.41
CA PRO A 335 -1.06 2.20 -21.13
C PRO A 335 -2.11 1.58 -20.19
N GLN A 336 -1.68 1.00 -19.07
CA GLN A 336 -2.56 0.45 -18.03
C GLN A 336 -3.42 1.51 -17.30
N TYR A 337 -3.09 2.80 -17.45
CA TYR A 337 -3.82 3.92 -16.89
C TYR A 337 -4.29 4.90 -17.98
N SER A 338 -4.36 4.46 -19.24
CA SER A 338 -4.68 5.32 -20.38
C SER A 338 -6.08 5.94 -20.31
N ASP A 339 -7.00 5.33 -19.56
CA ASP A 339 -8.34 5.81 -19.25
C ASP A 339 -8.37 6.76 -18.02
N ARG A 340 -7.26 6.89 -17.30
CA ARG A 340 -7.08 7.72 -16.11
C ARG A 340 -6.27 8.97 -16.45
N GLY A 341 -6.72 10.13 -15.94
CA GLY A 341 -5.84 11.30 -15.87
C GLY A 341 -4.79 11.13 -14.75
N TYR A 342 -3.97 12.15 -14.55
CA TYR A 342 -3.04 12.20 -13.41
C TYR A 342 -3.20 13.50 -12.60
N GLU A 343 -2.75 13.46 -11.36
CA GLU A 343 -2.60 14.61 -10.47
C GLU A 343 -1.17 14.64 -9.94
N ILE A 344 -0.53 15.81 -9.95
CA ILE A 344 0.74 16.02 -9.23
C ILE A 344 0.44 16.05 -7.72
N ALA A 345 0.68 14.93 -7.07
CA ALA A 345 0.33 14.69 -5.68
C ALA A 345 1.39 15.22 -4.69
N GLY A 346 2.63 15.43 -5.13
CA GLY A 346 3.68 16.01 -4.30
C GLY A 346 5.08 15.94 -4.91
N PHE A 347 6.01 16.59 -4.23
CA PHE A 347 7.42 16.64 -4.59
C PHE A 347 8.31 16.17 -3.45
N ALA A 348 9.39 15.47 -3.77
CA ALA A 348 10.41 15.10 -2.80
C ALA A 348 11.80 15.53 -3.29
N TRP A 349 12.57 16.18 -2.43
CA TRP A 349 13.89 16.71 -2.74
C TRP A 349 14.97 16.15 -1.81
N TRP A 350 16.06 15.65 -2.40
CA TRP A 350 17.24 15.24 -1.62
C TRP A 350 18.55 15.49 -2.36
N GLN A 351 19.25 16.54 -1.95
CA GLN A 351 20.43 17.07 -2.62
C GLN A 351 21.25 17.94 -1.66
N GLY A 352 22.55 18.15 -1.89
CA GLY A 352 23.29 19.23 -1.20
C GLY A 352 24.79 19.04 -1.08
N HIS A 353 25.32 17.84 -1.33
CA HIS A 353 26.77 17.57 -1.25
C HIS A 353 27.58 18.52 -2.14
N LYS A 354 27.11 18.73 -3.38
CA LYS A 354 27.84 19.56 -4.36
C LYS A 354 27.82 21.06 -4.04
N ASP A 355 26.95 21.49 -3.15
CA ASP A 355 26.88 22.87 -2.64
C ASP A 355 27.76 23.08 -1.40
N GLY A 356 28.61 22.11 -1.06
CA GLY A 356 29.55 22.12 0.08
C GLY A 356 30.71 23.10 0.02
N ASN A 357 30.61 24.17 -0.77
CA ASN A 357 31.56 25.30 -0.70
C ASN A 357 30.85 26.53 -0.13
N ALA A 358 31.59 27.44 0.49
CA ALA A 358 31.01 28.57 1.24
C ALA A 358 30.09 29.46 0.39
N ALA A 359 30.48 29.73 -0.85
CA ALA A 359 29.69 30.57 -1.75
C ALA A 359 28.35 29.93 -2.13
N HIS A 360 28.32 28.63 -2.45
CA HIS A 360 27.09 27.94 -2.80
C HIS A 360 26.21 27.72 -1.56
N ALA A 361 26.82 27.28 -0.46
CA ALA A 361 26.11 27.04 0.80
C ALA A 361 25.43 28.30 1.33
N SER A 362 26.08 29.47 1.25
CA SER A 362 25.51 30.75 1.70
C SER A 362 24.26 31.16 0.92
N ARG A 363 24.05 30.64 -0.29
CA ARG A 363 22.88 30.93 -1.14
C ARG A 363 21.88 29.76 -1.22
N TYR A 364 22.16 28.65 -0.54
CA TYR A 364 21.39 27.42 -0.70
C TYR A 364 19.92 27.59 -0.30
N GLU A 365 19.64 28.23 0.84
CA GLU A 365 18.27 28.47 1.32
C GLU A 365 17.45 29.24 0.29
N PHE A 366 17.99 30.34 -0.23
CA PHE A 366 17.33 31.17 -1.24
C PHE A 366 17.00 30.37 -2.50
N ASN A 367 17.98 29.62 -3.02
CA ASN A 367 17.78 28.80 -4.22
C ASN A 367 16.78 27.67 -3.97
N LEU A 368 16.75 27.08 -2.77
CA LEU A 368 15.78 26.04 -2.41
C LEU A 368 14.35 26.59 -2.33
N VAL A 369 14.16 27.79 -1.76
CA VAL A 369 12.85 28.48 -1.79
C VAL A 369 12.39 28.71 -3.23
N ASN A 370 13.28 29.20 -4.11
CA ASN A 370 12.95 29.39 -5.52
C ASN A 370 12.64 28.07 -6.22
N LEU A 371 13.39 27.00 -5.94
CA LEU A 371 13.15 25.68 -6.53
C LEU A 371 11.74 25.17 -6.20
N ILE A 372 11.32 25.26 -4.93
CA ILE A 372 9.98 24.87 -4.48
C ILE A 372 8.91 25.64 -5.25
N LYS A 373 9.08 26.96 -5.39
CA LYS A 373 8.12 27.83 -6.09
C LYS A 373 8.08 27.50 -7.59
N SER A 374 9.25 27.33 -8.22
CA SER A 374 9.36 27.06 -9.65
C SER A 374 8.78 25.69 -10.02
N PHE A 375 9.04 24.63 -9.26
CA PHE A 375 8.43 23.31 -9.51
C PHE A 375 6.90 23.35 -9.39
N ARG A 376 6.37 24.02 -8.38
CA ARG A 376 4.92 24.17 -8.21
C ARG A 376 4.29 24.95 -9.37
N ALA A 377 4.94 26.00 -9.85
CA ALA A 377 4.47 26.77 -10.99
C ALA A 377 4.54 25.96 -12.29
N GLU A 378 5.67 25.31 -12.54
CA GLU A 378 5.96 24.53 -13.75
C GLU A 378 4.94 23.42 -13.98
N PHE A 379 4.60 22.67 -12.92
CA PHE A 379 3.67 21.54 -13.00
C PHE A 379 2.25 21.92 -12.60
N ASN A 380 1.90 23.21 -12.58
CA ASN A 380 0.59 23.74 -12.22
C ASN A 380 0.02 23.15 -10.91
N ALA A 381 0.87 23.02 -9.90
CA ALA A 381 0.60 22.35 -8.64
C ALA A 381 0.88 23.28 -7.42
N PRO A 382 0.23 24.46 -7.33
CA PRO A 382 0.58 25.50 -6.33
C PRO A 382 0.42 25.05 -4.87
N LYS A 383 -0.41 24.03 -4.62
CA LYS A 383 -0.68 23.47 -3.29
C LYS A 383 -0.10 22.08 -3.09
N ALA A 384 0.68 21.55 -4.04
CA ALA A 384 1.27 20.23 -3.86
C ALA A 384 2.28 20.25 -2.70
N PRO A 385 2.21 19.29 -1.78
CA PRO A 385 3.16 19.16 -0.68
C PRO A 385 4.57 18.94 -1.21
N PHE A 386 5.54 19.51 -0.50
CA PHE A 386 6.95 19.42 -0.85
C PHE A 386 7.74 18.94 0.36
N VAL A 387 8.40 17.80 0.24
CA VAL A 387 9.22 17.23 1.32
C VAL A 387 10.69 17.28 0.95
N ILE A 388 11.54 17.59 1.94
CA ILE A 388 12.98 17.72 1.78
C ILE A 388 13.67 16.79 2.76
N GLY A 389 14.73 16.13 2.36
CA GLY A 389 15.65 15.47 3.29
C GLY A 389 16.84 16.38 3.52
N THR A 390 17.29 16.54 4.76
CA THR A 390 18.60 17.16 4.99
C THR A 390 19.70 16.32 4.32
N ILE A 391 20.86 16.93 4.08
CA ILE A 391 22.06 16.14 3.90
C ILE A 391 22.54 15.62 5.26
N GLY A 392 23.00 14.37 5.29
CA GLY A 392 23.40 13.70 6.53
C GLY A 392 24.78 13.04 6.47
N PHE A 393 25.65 13.43 5.53
CA PHE A 393 26.98 12.83 5.44
C PHE A 393 27.79 13.14 6.71
N LYS A 394 28.51 12.14 7.23
CA LYS A 394 29.15 12.16 8.55
C LYS A 394 28.19 12.36 9.74
N GLY A 395 26.88 12.26 9.53
CA GLY A 395 25.87 12.43 10.57
C GLY A 395 26.01 13.76 11.31
N TRP A 396 26.11 13.68 12.64
CA TRP A 396 26.26 14.86 13.50
C TRP A 396 27.67 15.47 13.52
N ASP A 397 28.68 14.77 12.99
CA ASP A 397 30.05 15.27 12.86
C ASP A 397 30.27 16.09 11.57
N MET A 398 29.21 16.27 10.78
CA MET A 398 29.25 17.15 9.61
C MET A 398 29.71 18.56 10.01
N ALA A 399 30.55 19.18 9.19
CA ALA A 399 31.16 20.48 9.49
C ALA A 399 31.23 21.39 8.26
N GLY A 400 31.52 22.68 8.50
CA GLY A 400 31.76 23.66 7.46
C GLY A 400 30.52 23.95 6.59
N PRO A 401 30.70 24.26 5.29
CA PRO A 401 29.60 24.64 4.41
C PRO A 401 28.49 23.57 4.28
N HIS A 402 28.77 22.30 4.50
CA HIS A 402 27.73 21.26 4.51
C HIS A 402 26.75 21.41 5.66
N VAL A 403 27.18 21.84 6.85
CA VAL A 403 26.25 22.17 7.95
C VAL A 403 25.38 23.36 7.57
N THR A 404 25.95 24.36 6.89
CA THR A 404 25.18 25.50 6.38
C THR A 404 24.09 25.05 5.40
N VAL A 405 24.39 24.10 4.50
CA VAL A 405 23.39 23.51 3.59
C VAL A 405 22.31 22.74 4.35
N ALA A 406 22.68 21.90 5.33
CA ALA A 406 21.71 21.17 6.14
C ALA A 406 20.78 22.12 6.93
N ASN A 407 21.34 23.17 7.52
CA ASN A 407 20.57 24.19 8.23
C ASN A 407 19.66 24.99 7.29
N ALA A 408 20.10 25.27 6.06
CA ALA A 408 19.27 25.88 5.04
C ALA A 408 18.09 24.99 4.64
N GLN A 409 18.29 23.67 4.58
CA GLN A 409 17.21 22.70 4.32
C GLN A 409 16.20 22.66 5.47
N LEU A 410 16.67 22.67 6.72
CA LEU A 410 15.77 22.76 7.87
C LEU A 410 15.00 24.07 7.89
N ALA A 411 15.67 25.19 7.58
CA ALA A 411 15.09 26.53 7.65
C ALA A 411 13.89 26.73 6.71
N VAL A 412 13.80 26.01 5.59
CA VAL A 412 12.63 26.08 4.68
C VAL A 412 11.44 25.24 5.13
N SER A 413 11.59 24.40 6.16
CA SER A 413 10.48 23.61 6.69
C SER A 413 9.40 24.53 7.25
N GLY A 414 8.14 24.25 6.92
CA GLY A 414 7.01 25.11 7.26
C GLY A 414 6.71 25.19 8.76
N ASP A 415 7.25 24.27 9.57
CA ASP A 415 7.13 24.25 11.03
C ASP A 415 8.15 25.15 11.74
N THR A 416 9.15 25.68 11.03
CA THR A 416 10.12 26.65 11.60
C THR A 416 9.56 28.06 11.73
N GLY A 417 8.53 28.40 10.94
CA GLY A 417 7.96 29.74 10.84
C GLY A 417 8.81 30.77 10.08
N LYS A 418 10.01 30.41 9.57
CA LYS A 418 10.90 31.35 8.84
C LYS A 418 10.36 31.75 7.47
N HIS A 419 9.69 30.81 6.78
CA HIS A 419 9.01 31.02 5.50
C HIS A 419 7.51 30.75 5.68
N PRO A 420 6.70 31.75 6.08
CA PRO A 420 5.29 31.55 6.39
C PRO A 420 4.47 30.98 5.23
N GLU A 421 4.88 31.23 3.98
CA GLU A 421 4.22 30.66 2.79
C GLU A 421 4.30 29.13 2.70
N PHE A 422 5.18 28.51 3.49
CA PHE A 422 5.41 27.07 3.51
C PHE A 422 4.71 26.36 4.66
N ALA A 423 4.05 27.09 5.55
CA ALA A 423 3.34 26.54 6.70
C ALA A 423 2.28 25.49 6.28
N GLY A 424 2.45 24.26 6.77
CA GLY A 424 1.54 23.14 6.49
C GLY A 424 1.58 22.61 5.06
N ASN A 425 2.56 23.00 4.24
CA ASN A 425 2.72 22.49 2.87
C ASN A 425 4.17 22.19 2.45
N VAL A 426 5.16 22.49 3.30
CA VAL A 426 6.55 22.05 3.14
C VAL A 426 7.04 21.49 4.45
N LEU A 427 7.76 20.36 4.42
CA LEU A 427 8.43 19.79 5.58
C LEU A 427 9.84 19.33 5.21
N THR A 428 10.76 19.48 6.15
CA THR A 428 12.10 18.91 6.05
C THR A 428 12.26 17.78 7.06
N ALA A 429 12.61 16.59 6.58
CA ALA A 429 13.04 15.46 7.38
C ALA A 429 14.53 15.63 7.73
N GLU A 430 14.85 15.59 9.02
CA GLU A 430 16.23 15.49 9.50
C GLU A 430 16.76 14.07 9.26
N THR A 431 17.85 13.95 8.51
CA THR A 431 18.41 12.66 8.12
C THR A 431 19.82 12.42 8.66
N ARG A 432 20.40 13.32 9.47
CA ARG A 432 21.74 13.13 10.06
C ARG A 432 21.83 11.86 10.93
N ASP A 433 20.73 11.47 11.58
CA ASP A 433 20.65 10.22 12.35
C ASP A 433 20.77 8.96 11.50
N PHE A 434 20.58 9.07 10.18
CA PHE A 434 20.61 7.90 9.28
C PHE A 434 22.01 7.63 8.72
N TRP A 435 23.01 8.41 9.13
CA TRP A 435 24.39 8.13 8.78
C TRP A 435 24.88 6.84 9.44
N ILE A 436 25.44 5.93 8.63
CA ILE A 436 26.07 4.72 9.12
C ILE A 436 27.55 4.74 8.74
N ASP A 437 28.39 4.46 9.74
CA ASP A 437 29.84 4.48 9.62
C ASP A 437 30.35 3.60 8.46
N PRO A 438 31.44 4.00 7.76
CA PRO A 438 32.05 3.18 6.72
C PRO A 438 32.37 1.74 7.14
N ALA A 439 32.70 1.49 8.41
CA ALA A 439 32.99 0.15 8.92
C ALA A 439 31.78 -0.79 8.93
N LEU A 440 30.57 -0.24 8.95
CA LEU A 440 29.28 -0.97 8.91
C LEU A 440 28.58 -0.82 7.56
N SER A 441 29.33 -0.46 6.52
CA SER A 441 28.80 -0.12 5.21
C SER A 441 29.60 -0.83 4.11
N PRO A 442 29.02 -0.97 2.91
CA PRO A 442 29.68 -1.73 1.84
C PRO A 442 30.77 -0.94 1.12
N ARG A 443 30.85 0.38 1.33
CA ARG A 443 31.90 1.25 0.79
C ARG A 443 32.37 2.26 1.83
N ASN A 444 33.46 2.95 1.50
CA ASN A 444 33.89 4.16 2.20
C ASN A 444 33.76 5.34 1.24
N GLN A 445 32.55 5.85 1.10
CA GLN A 445 32.21 6.90 0.14
C GLN A 445 31.16 7.83 0.74
N ASP A 446 31.67 8.82 1.48
CA ASP A 446 30.90 9.74 2.30
C ASP A 446 29.67 10.35 1.59
N PHE A 447 29.89 10.97 0.44
CA PHE A 447 28.85 11.64 -0.35
C PHE A 447 27.78 10.73 -0.97
N HIS A 448 27.95 9.41 -0.87
CA HIS A 448 26.95 8.41 -1.24
C HIS A 448 26.49 7.58 -0.04
N TYR A 449 26.68 8.11 1.18
CA TYR A 449 26.32 7.44 2.43
C TYR A 449 26.93 6.05 2.51
N ASN A 450 28.20 5.93 2.09
CA ASN A 450 28.95 4.69 2.11
C ASN A 450 28.32 3.54 1.29
N GLY A 451 27.40 3.86 0.39
CA GLY A 451 26.59 2.88 -0.34
C GLY A 451 25.66 2.07 0.57
N ASN A 452 25.39 2.55 1.78
CA ASN A 452 24.62 1.84 2.78
C ASN A 452 23.12 1.91 2.47
N ALA A 453 22.51 0.76 2.15
CA ALA A 453 21.11 0.65 1.78
C ALA A 453 20.15 1.07 2.91
N GLU A 454 20.50 0.82 4.17
CA GLU A 454 19.66 1.20 5.32
C GLU A 454 19.51 2.72 5.41
N THR A 455 20.58 3.49 5.15
CA THR A 455 20.48 4.95 5.08
C THR A 455 19.47 5.40 4.03
N TYR A 456 19.49 4.82 2.82
CA TYR A 456 18.53 5.18 1.76
C TYR A 456 17.10 4.80 2.11
N LEU A 457 16.89 3.63 2.74
CA LEU A 457 15.56 3.22 3.21
C LEU A 457 15.03 4.14 4.31
N ASN A 458 15.84 4.48 5.30
CA ASN A 458 15.45 5.39 6.38
C ASN A 458 15.14 6.80 5.85
N VAL A 459 15.92 7.31 4.89
CA VAL A 459 15.62 8.58 4.23
C VAL A 459 14.32 8.50 3.44
N GLY A 460 14.11 7.43 2.66
CA GLY A 460 12.86 7.19 1.96
C GLY A 460 11.65 7.11 2.90
N ASP A 461 11.85 6.49 4.06
CA ASP A 461 10.84 6.41 5.13
C ASP A 461 10.49 7.81 5.64
N ALA A 462 11.48 8.58 6.08
CA ALA A 462 11.28 9.91 6.64
C ALA A 462 10.65 10.88 5.63
N LEU A 463 11.04 10.82 4.36
CA LEU A 463 10.40 11.60 3.29
C LEU A 463 8.94 11.18 3.08
N GLY A 464 8.66 9.87 3.08
CA GLY A 464 7.31 9.33 2.93
C GLY A 464 6.41 9.72 4.09
N GLN A 465 6.88 9.58 5.33
CA GLN A 465 6.14 9.97 6.53
C GLN A 465 5.87 11.48 6.57
N ALA A 466 6.86 12.31 6.21
CA ALA A 466 6.66 13.75 6.07
C ALA A 466 5.60 14.09 5.02
N MET A 467 5.58 13.34 3.91
CA MET A 467 4.59 13.52 2.84
C MET A 467 3.19 13.15 3.33
N VAL A 468 3.04 11.98 3.96
CA VAL A 468 1.78 11.56 4.60
C VAL A 468 1.30 12.60 5.59
N LYS A 469 2.19 13.15 6.43
CA LYS A 469 1.84 14.19 7.40
C LYS A 469 1.28 15.43 6.73
N LEU A 470 1.90 15.92 5.64
CA LEU A 470 1.41 17.08 4.90
C LEU A 470 0.06 16.82 4.23
N VAL A 471 -0.09 15.68 3.56
CA VAL A 471 -1.34 15.32 2.89
C VAL A 471 -2.46 15.11 3.90
N SER A 472 -2.21 14.36 4.98
CA SER A 472 -3.18 14.12 6.04
C SER A 472 -3.57 15.39 6.79
N ALA A 473 -2.63 16.32 7.01
CA ALA A 473 -2.95 17.61 7.63
C ALA A 473 -3.84 18.49 6.74
N ARG A 474 -3.68 18.39 5.42
CA ARG A 474 -4.58 19.03 4.46
C ARG A 474 -5.95 18.38 4.47
N ASP A 475 -6.00 17.04 4.51
CA ASP A 475 -7.24 16.27 4.51
C ASP A 475 -8.03 16.44 5.81
N THR A 476 -7.36 16.51 6.97
CA THR A 476 -7.97 16.80 8.27
C THR A 476 -8.51 18.24 8.38
N ARG A 477 -7.87 19.23 7.73
CA ARG A 477 -8.46 20.58 7.56
C ARG A 477 -9.71 20.55 6.68
N THR A 478 -9.87 19.53 5.84
CA THR A 478 -11.12 19.25 5.10
C THR A 478 -12.04 18.24 5.80
N GLY A 479 -11.66 17.73 6.98
CA GLY A 479 -12.44 16.79 7.79
C GLY A 479 -12.24 15.30 7.46
N ASN A 480 -11.36 14.91 6.54
CA ASN A 480 -11.12 13.53 6.10
C ASN A 480 -10.00 12.85 6.90
N LYS A 481 -10.17 11.56 7.21
CA LYS A 481 -9.22 10.71 7.94
C LYS A 481 -8.67 9.60 7.05
N THR A 482 -7.44 9.16 7.30
CA THR A 482 -6.87 7.99 6.62
C THR A 482 -7.54 6.70 7.07
N ARG A 483 -7.48 5.62 6.27
CA ARG A 483 -8.02 4.31 6.66
C ARG A 483 -7.44 3.81 7.98
N ALA A 484 -6.13 3.94 8.18
CA ALA A 484 -5.48 3.52 9.42
C ALA A 484 -5.99 4.30 10.63
N GLN A 485 -6.21 5.62 10.49
CA GLN A 485 -6.80 6.43 11.55
C GLN A 485 -8.24 6.02 11.84
N LEU A 486 -9.05 5.74 10.80
CA LEU A 486 -10.41 5.26 10.97
C LEU A 486 -10.45 3.90 11.68
N GLN A 487 -9.55 2.98 11.33
CA GLN A 487 -9.42 1.67 11.98
C GLN A 487 -8.97 1.79 13.44
N GLU A 488 -8.01 2.68 13.73
CA GLU A 488 -7.57 2.94 15.10
C GLU A 488 -8.68 3.57 15.94
N ASP A 489 -9.41 4.54 15.38
CA ASP A 489 -10.56 5.17 16.03
C ASP A 489 -11.69 4.16 16.28
N PHE A 490 -11.92 3.25 15.34
CA PHE A 490 -12.84 2.13 15.52
C PHE A 490 -12.40 1.24 16.69
N LEU A 491 -11.13 0.82 16.74
CA LEU A 491 -10.61 -0.05 17.81
C LEU A 491 -10.59 0.61 19.20
N LYS A 492 -10.69 1.94 19.28
CA LYS A 492 -10.89 2.68 20.54
C LYS A 492 -12.32 2.57 21.07
N LEU A 493 -13.30 2.20 20.23
CA LEU A 493 -14.69 2.03 20.66
C LEU A 493 -14.88 0.81 21.57
N LYS A 494 -14.09 -0.26 21.38
CA LYS A 494 -14.01 -1.48 22.20
C LYS A 494 -15.27 -2.35 22.30
N PHE A 495 -16.42 -1.78 22.60
CA PHE A 495 -17.64 -2.50 22.93
C PHE A 495 -18.89 -1.83 22.35
N GLY A 496 -19.71 -2.58 21.62
CA GLY A 496 -20.91 -2.07 20.96
C GLY A 496 -22.13 -2.99 21.08
N MET A 497 -23.29 -2.43 20.77
CA MET A 497 -24.58 -3.11 20.72
C MET A 497 -24.94 -3.53 19.29
N PHE A 498 -25.33 -4.78 19.08
CA PHE A 498 -25.96 -5.24 17.84
C PHE A 498 -27.46 -5.39 18.04
N LEU A 499 -28.27 -4.88 17.12
CA LEU A 499 -29.73 -4.95 17.18
C LEU A 499 -30.27 -5.65 15.95
N HIS A 500 -30.63 -6.92 16.12
CA HIS A 500 -31.39 -7.68 15.14
C HIS A 500 -32.89 -7.55 15.45
N TYR A 501 -33.55 -6.65 14.73
CA TYR A 501 -34.98 -6.40 14.84
C TYR A 501 -35.57 -6.11 13.46
N ASN A 502 -36.33 -7.06 12.91
CA ASN A 502 -36.89 -7.03 11.56
C ASN A 502 -37.99 -8.12 11.46
N MET A 503 -38.50 -8.45 10.27
CA MET A 503 -39.54 -9.48 10.03
C MET A 503 -39.29 -10.81 10.73
N ALA A 504 -38.01 -11.21 10.86
CA ALA A 504 -37.62 -12.43 11.57
C ALA A 504 -38.11 -12.47 13.03
N THR A 505 -38.18 -11.33 13.73
CA THR A 505 -38.76 -11.21 15.08
C THR A 505 -40.25 -11.59 15.10
N TYR A 506 -40.98 -11.21 14.07
CA TYR A 506 -42.42 -11.46 13.96
C TYR A 506 -42.71 -12.89 13.52
N GLN A 507 -41.88 -13.43 12.63
CA GLN A 507 -41.93 -14.83 12.22
C GLN A 507 -41.44 -15.80 13.31
N GLY A 508 -40.69 -15.33 14.32
CA GLY A 508 -40.13 -16.19 15.36
C GLY A 508 -39.00 -17.09 14.84
N VAL A 509 -38.26 -16.63 13.84
CA VAL A 509 -37.16 -17.35 13.17
C VAL A 509 -35.90 -16.51 13.17
N GLN A 510 -34.76 -17.12 12.86
CA GLN A 510 -33.48 -16.41 12.73
C GLN A 510 -33.22 -15.94 11.29
N TRP A 511 -33.77 -16.67 10.32
CA TRP A 511 -33.75 -16.34 8.90
C TRP A 511 -35.16 -16.57 8.36
N VAL A 512 -35.75 -15.54 7.75
CA VAL A 512 -37.07 -15.67 7.15
C VAL A 512 -36.98 -16.46 5.85
N GLU A 513 -37.92 -17.37 5.67
CA GLU A 513 -38.22 -18.01 4.39
C GLU A 513 -39.39 -17.26 3.76
N GLY A 514 -39.35 -17.06 2.44
CA GLY A 514 -40.38 -16.30 1.72
C GLY A 514 -40.39 -14.79 2.03
N TYR A 515 -41.42 -14.12 1.50
CA TYR A 515 -41.61 -12.68 1.59
C TYR A 515 -42.83 -12.42 2.49
N PRO A 516 -42.66 -12.31 3.83
CA PRO A 516 -43.80 -12.12 4.72
C PRO A 516 -44.56 -10.83 4.40
N SER A 517 -45.83 -10.74 4.76
CA SER A 517 -46.59 -9.53 4.48
C SER A 517 -46.05 -8.35 5.30
N PRO A 518 -45.92 -7.13 4.73
CA PRO A 518 -45.60 -5.94 5.51
C PRO A 518 -46.54 -5.72 6.71
N ALA A 519 -47.77 -6.23 6.64
CA ALA A 519 -48.73 -6.20 7.75
C ALA A 519 -48.26 -6.92 9.03
N GLU A 520 -47.29 -7.84 8.89
CA GLU A 520 -46.76 -8.62 9.99
C GLU A 520 -45.73 -7.86 10.82
N PHE A 521 -45.13 -6.79 10.28
CA PHE A 521 -44.28 -5.88 11.06
C PHE A 521 -45.15 -4.97 11.93
N ASN A 522 -45.59 -5.50 13.08
CA ASN A 522 -46.55 -4.81 13.93
C ASN A 522 -46.10 -4.76 15.41
N PRO A 523 -45.36 -3.73 15.81
CA PRO A 523 -44.94 -3.57 17.20
C PRO A 523 -46.10 -3.22 18.15
N GLY A 524 -47.30 -2.92 17.64
CA GLY A 524 -48.46 -2.51 18.42
C GLY A 524 -48.39 -1.06 18.94
N GLY A 525 -47.36 -0.30 18.55
CA GLY A 525 -47.14 1.09 18.95
C GLY A 525 -45.75 1.58 18.53
N PRO A 526 -45.36 2.80 18.95
CA PRO A 526 -43.99 3.29 18.76
C PRO A 526 -42.97 2.36 19.42
N VAL A 527 -41.82 2.18 18.77
CA VAL A 527 -40.69 1.44 19.32
C VAL A 527 -39.82 2.39 20.13
N ASP A 528 -39.57 2.06 21.39
CA ASP A 528 -38.77 2.90 22.29
C ASP A 528 -37.26 2.69 22.05
N THR A 529 -36.72 3.36 21.03
CA THR A 529 -35.29 3.33 20.71
C THR A 529 -34.43 4.08 21.74
N ASP A 530 -35.03 4.91 22.59
CA ASP A 530 -34.35 5.55 23.71
C ASP A 530 -33.97 4.52 24.76
N ALA A 531 -34.88 3.58 25.08
CA ALA A 531 -34.60 2.47 25.98
C ALA A 531 -33.45 1.57 25.47
N TRP A 532 -33.33 1.38 24.15
CA TRP A 532 -32.19 0.64 23.58
C TRP A 532 -30.86 1.33 23.84
N ALA A 533 -30.84 2.64 23.61
CA ALA A 533 -29.65 3.45 23.80
C ALA A 533 -29.29 3.60 25.30
N ASP A 534 -30.28 3.70 26.19
CA ASP A 534 -30.08 3.70 27.64
C ASP A 534 -29.42 2.40 28.13
N ALA A 535 -29.90 1.24 27.64
CA ALA A 535 -29.30 -0.04 27.97
C ALA A 535 -27.87 -0.19 27.42
N ALA A 536 -27.58 0.37 26.24
CA ALA A 536 -26.22 0.39 25.69
C ALA A 536 -25.27 1.22 26.57
N VAL A 537 -25.71 2.41 27.00
CA VAL A 537 -24.93 3.26 27.90
C VAL A 537 -24.72 2.60 29.25
N SER A 538 -25.75 1.96 29.84
CA SER A 538 -25.63 1.31 31.15
C SER A 538 -24.60 0.16 31.13
N ALA A 539 -24.52 -0.56 30.01
CA ALA A 539 -23.54 -1.63 29.79
C ALA A 539 -22.13 -1.12 29.44
N GLY A 540 -21.92 0.19 29.28
CA GLY A 540 -20.64 0.78 28.91
C GLY A 540 -20.28 0.63 27.43
N MET A 541 -21.27 0.40 26.56
CA MET A 541 -21.06 0.38 25.11
C MET A 541 -20.86 1.79 24.56
N THR A 542 -20.14 1.92 23.45
CA THR A 542 -19.80 3.22 22.83
C THR A 542 -20.38 3.39 21.43
N TYR A 543 -20.94 2.33 20.85
CA TYR A 543 -21.57 2.33 19.54
C TYR A 543 -22.69 1.30 19.42
N GLY A 544 -23.57 1.48 18.44
CA GLY A 544 -24.64 0.54 18.11
C GLY A 544 -24.72 0.24 16.61
N VAL A 545 -25.21 -0.95 16.26
CA VAL A 545 -25.44 -1.39 14.87
C VAL A 545 -26.86 -1.96 14.73
N LEU A 546 -27.68 -1.38 13.86
CA LEU A 546 -29.07 -1.83 13.60
C LEU A 546 -29.19 -2.58 12.28
N THR A 547 -29.92 -3.70 12.26
CA THR A 547 -30.25 -4.45 11.03
C THR A 547 -31.27 -3.75 10.15
N VAL A 548 -30.85 -2.73 9.39
CA VAL A 548 -31.78 -1.92 8.58
C VAL A 548 -32.42 -2.70 7.44
N LYS A 549 -31.72 -3.72 6.93
CA LYS A 549 -32.23 -4.73 6.01
C LYS A 549 -31.54 -6.07 6.28
N HIS A 550 -32.31 -7.10 6.60
CA HIS A 550 -31.82 -8.48 6.78
C HIS A 550 -32.16 -9.36 5.56
N VAL A 551 -31.93 -10.67 5.62
CA VAL A 551 -32.11 -11.61 4.49
C VAL A 551 -33.49 -11.58 3.82
N GLY A 552 -34.53 -11.13 4.53
CA GLY A 552 -35.89 -10.99 3.99
C GLY A 552 -36.10 -9.78 3.08
N GLY A 553 -35.17 -8.83 3.04
CA GLY A 553 -35.26 -7.63 2.19
C GLY A 553 -36.09 -6.48 2.77
N PHE A 554 -36.81 -6.68 3.87
CA PHE A 554 -37.66 -5.62 4.46
C PHE A 554 -36.82 -4.48 5.05
N CYS A 555 -37.06 -3.27 4.55
CA CYS A 555 -36.32 -2.07 4.93
C CYS A 555 -36.98 -1.37 6.13
N LEU A 556 -36.17 -1.01 7.13
CA LEU A 556 -36.62 -0.28 8.33
C LEU A 556 -36.68 1.25 8.15
N TRP A 557 -36.53 1.72 6.91
CA TRP A 557 -36.64 3.12 6.49
C TRP A 557 -37.51 3.23 5.23
N ASP A 558 -37.99 4.44 4.92
CA ASP A 558 -38.80 4.74 3.71
C ASP A 558 -37.94 4.69 2.43
N SER A 559 -37.63 3.52 1.86
CA SER A 559 -36.65 3.43 0.78
C SER A 559 -37.23 3.94 -0.54
N ALA A 560 -36.48 4.78 -1.26
CA ALA A 560 -36.88 5.23 -2.60
C ALA A 560 -36.82 4.12 -3.67
N TYR A 561 -36.23 2.95 -3.34
CA TYR A 561 -35.88 1.90 -4.29
C TYR A 561 -36.70 0.63 -4.16
N THR A 562 -37.49 0.48 -3.10
CA THR A 562 -38.39 -0.67 -2.94
C THR A 562 -39.70 -0.22 -2.32
N THR A 563 -40.75 -1.02 -2.49
CA THR A 563 -42.00 -0.85 -1.74
C THR A 563 -42.04 -1.71 -0.47
N TYR A 564 -41.04 -2.56 -0.26
CA TYR A 564 -40.99 -3.50 0.85
C TYR A 564 -40.34 -2.91 2.09
N ASP A 565 -41.03 -1.97 2.71
CA ASP A 565 -40.49 -1.22 3.83
C ASP A 565 -41.54 -0.84 4.87
N VAL A 566 -41.08 -0.22 5.94
CA VAL A 566 -41.91 0.25 7.06
C VAL A 566 -42.97 1.29 6.66
N MET A 567 -42.87 1.92 5.49
CA MET A 567 -43.85 2.86 4.93
C MET A 567 -44.79 2.23 3.90
N HIS A 568 -44.68 0.92 3.65
CA HIS A 568 -45.66 0.20 2.85
C HIS A 568 -47.08 0.39 3.42
N PRO A 569 -48.13 0.66 2.62
CA PRO A 569 -49.47 0.99 3.13
C PRO A 569 -50.06 -0.01 4.15
N ASP A 570 -49.74 -1.30 4.00
CA ASP A 570 -50.23 -2.36 4.89
C ASP A 570 -49.40 -2.52 6.19
N CYS A 571 -48.22 -1.91 6.29
CA CYS A 571 -47.37 -1.99 7.48
C CYS A 571 -47.95 -1.11 8.61
N PRO A 572 -48.30 -1.65 9.79
CA PRO A 572 -48.89 -0.85 10.88
C PRO A 572 -47.95 0.18 11.52
N TYR A 573 -46.63 0.02 11.37
CA TYR A 573 -45.66 0.88 12.06
C TYR A 573 -45.55 2.29 11.47
N GLN A 574 -45.54 2.41 10.13
CA GLN A 574 -45.55 3.68 9.36
C GLN A 574 -44.52 4.74 9.82
N GLN A 575 -43.35 4.31 10.30
CA GLN A 575 -42.33 5.20 10.85
C GLN A 575 -40.92 4.77 10.46
N ASP A 576 -40.03 5.74 10.28
CA ASP A 576 -38.61 5.52 9.94
C ASP A 576 -37.85 5.10 11.21
N LEU A 577 -37.71 3.78 11.43
CA LEU A 577 -37.04 3.24 12.61
C LEU A 577 -35.53 3.49 12.59
N VAL A 578 -34.92 3.58 11.40
CA VAL A 578 -33.49 3.88 11.25
C VAL A 578 -33.20 5.28 11.79
N ALA A 579 -34.01 6.27 11.42
CA ALA A 579 -33.89 7.64 11.93
C ALA A 579 -34.04 7.71 13.47
N GLN A 580 -35.01 6.99 14.04
CA GLN A 580 -35.26 6.96 15.48
C GLN A 580 -34.09 6.34 16.26
N PHE A 581 -33.56 5.21 15.77
CA PHE A 581 -32.38 4.57 16.33
C PHE A 581 -31.17 5.51 16.32
N ILE A 582 -30.89 6.14 15.17
CA ILE A 582 -29.76 7.05 15.01
C ILE A 582 -29.85 8.21 16.00
N GLU A 583 -31.01 8.86 16.07
CA GLU A 583 -31.22 9.99 16.96
C GLU A 583 -31.05 9.60 18.44
N SER A 584 -31.65 8.47 18.85
CA SER A 584 -31.61 8.00 20.25
C SER A 584 -30.20 7.66 20.71
N PHE A 585 -29.42 7.00 19.86
CA PHE A 585 -28.03 6.64 20.13
C PHE A 585 -27.12 7.86 20.15
N LYS A 586 -27.27 8.76 19.17
CA LYS A 586 -26.48 10.00 19.10
C LYS A 586 -26.69 10.90 20.31
N ARG A 587 -27.93 11.08 20.78
CA ARG A 587 -28.24 11.90 21.98
C ARG A 587 -27.52 11.41 23.23
N ARG A 588 -27.13 10.14 23.27
CA ARG A 588 -26.38 9.50 24.35
C ARG A 588 -24.88 9.39 24.08
N GLY A 589 -24.39 10.03 23.02
CA GLY A 589 -22.97 10.03 22.66
C GLY A 589 -22.48 8.73 22.02
N LEU A 590 -23.38 7.82 21.64
CA LEU A 590 -23.03 6.57 20.98
C LEU A 590 -22.80 6.81 19.48
N LYS A 591 -21.79 6.14 18.92
CA LYS A 591 -21.61 6.10 17.45
C LYS A 591 -22.61 5.14 16.82
N VAL A 592 -23.00 5.39 15.58
CA VAL A 592 -24.08 4.63 14.90
C VAL A 592 -23.60 3.96 13.61
N GLY A 593 -23.72 2.65 13.57
CA GLY A 593 -23.50 1.83 12.38
C GLY A 593 -24.81 1.20 11.89
N LEU A 594 -24.85 0.81 10.62
CA LEU A 594 -26.00 0.13 10.03
C LEU A 594 -25.56 -1.21 9.47
N TYR A 595 -26.30 -2.27 9.80
CA TYR A 595 -26.15 -3.56 9.16
C TYR A 595 -27.00 -3.62 7.90
N TYR A 596 -26.41 -4.15 6.84
CA TYR A 596 -27.06 -4.34 5.56
C TYR A 596 -26.73 -5.71 4.98
N CYS A 597 -27.75 -6.52 4.72
CA CYS A 597 -27.58 -7.81 4.07
C CYS A 597 -27.56 -7.66 2.54
N TRP A 598 -26.46 -8.08 1.93
CA TRP A 598 -26.30 -8.21 0.48
C TRP A 598 -26.87 -9.53 0.02
N ARG A 599 -27.93 -9.51 -0.77
CA ARG A 599 -28.64 -10.72 -1.17
C ARG A 599 -28.13 -11.19 -2.54
N ASN A 600 -27.87 -12.49 -2.68
CA ASN A 600 -27.37 -13.13 -3.91
C ASN A 600 -27.90 -14.58 -4.07
N PRO A 601 -28.04 -15.10 -5.32
CA PRO A 601 -28.30 -16.52 -5.62
C PRO A 601 -27.35 -17.58 -5.02
N GLY A 602 -26.27 -17.22 -4.34
CA GLY A 602 -25.31 -18.15 -3.71
C GLY A 602 -25.76 -18.76 -2.37
N PHE A 603 -26.90 -18.35 -1.81
CA PHE A 603 -27.50 -19.02 -0.65
C PHE A 603 -28.14 -20.36 -1.06
N GLY A 604 -28.27 -21.29 -0.09
CA GLY A 604 -29.01 -22.54 -0.30
C GLY A 604 -30.44 -22.29 -0.80
N ASP A 605 -31.01 -23.25 -1.54
CA ASP A 605 -32.25 -23.09 -2.32
C ASP A 605 -33.41 -22.46 -1.54
N GLN A 606 -33.54 -22.72 -0.24
CA GLN A 606 -34.62 -22.17 0.60
C GLN A 606 -34.50 -20.65 0.89
N PHE A 607 -33.35 -20.01 0.62
CA PHE A 607 -33.12 -18.59 0.87
C PHE A 607 -32.81 -17.81 -0.41
N LYS A 608 -32.99 -18.40 -1.59
CA LYS A 608 -32.41 -17.89 -2.84
C LYS A 608 -32.82 -16.47 -3.22
N VAL A 609 -34.07 -15.98 -3.07
CA VAL A 609 -34.42 -14.62 -3.57
C VAL A 609 -35.64 -13.88 -3.00
N LEU A 610 -35.48 -12.76 -2.26
CA LEU A 610 -36.55 -11.96 -1.59
C LEU A 610 -36.02 -10.57 -1.13
N PRO A 611 -36.00 -9.49 -1.96
CA PRO A 611 -37.17 -8.80 -2.54
C PRO A 611 -37.28 -8.91 -4.09
N PRO A 612 -38.39 -8.46 -4.73
CA PRO A 612 -38.60 -8.58 -6.18
C PRO A 612 -37.47 -7.97 -7.04
N GLU A 613 -36.88 -6.87 -6.58
CA GLU A 613 -35.76 -6.18 -7.26
C GLU A 613 -34.46 -7.00 -7.22
N CYS A 614 -34.41 -8.04 -6.39
CA CYS A 614 -33.31 -9.00 -6.33
C CYS A 614 -33.63 -10.33 -7.06
N ASP A 615 -34.77 -10.46 -7.75
CA ASP A 615 -35.22 -11.71 -8.37
C ASP A 615 -34.45 -12.10 -9.66
N PRO A 616 -33.61 -13.16 -9.68
CA PRO A 616 -32.91 -13.64 -10.86
C PRO A 616 -33.83 -14.15 -11.96
N ALA A 617 -35.11 -14.44 -11.67
CA ALA A 617 -36.08 -14.74 -12.72
C ALA A 617 -36.47 -13.50 -13.54
N THR A 618 -36.32 -12.29 -12.97
CA THR A 618 -36.76 -11.03 -13.58
C THR A 618 -35.65 -9.97 -13.71
N HIS A 619 -34.54 -10.12 -13.01
CA HIS A 619 -33.43 -9.17 -12.91
C HIS A 619 -32.10 -9.90 -13.01
N THR A 620 -31.21 -9.42 -13.89
CA THR A 620 -29.82 -9.85 -13.98
C THR A 620 -29.06 -9.51 -12.69
N LEU A 621 -27.97 -10.23 -12.40
CA LEU A 621 -27.13 -9.95 -11.24
C LEU A 621 -26.65 -8.48 -11.19
N ALA A 622 -26.38 -7.88 -12.35
CA ALA A 622 -26.01 -6.47 -12.45
C ALA A 622 -27.14 -5.53 -11.98
N GLU A 623 -28.39 -5.79 -12.34
CA GLU A 623 -29.55 -4.99 -11.89
C GLU A 623 -29.78 -5.14 -10.39
N GLN A 624 -29.64 -6.36 -9.86
CA GLN A 624 -29.74 -6.61 -8.41
C GLN A 624 -28.63 -5.87 -7.64
N ASN A 625 -27.42 -5.84 -8.21
CA ASN A 625 -26.28 -5.11 -7.66
C ASN A 625 -26.52 -3.60 -7.66
N GLU A 626 -27.02 -3.03 -8.76
CA GLU A 626 -27.33 -1.60 -8.84
C GLU A 626 -28.43 -1.19 -7.85
N PHE A 627 -29.47 -2.00 -7.70
CA PHE A 627 -30.49 -1.79 -6.67
C PHE A 627 -29.87 -1.71 -5.26
N GLN A 628 -28.98 -2.65 -4.93
CA GLN A 628 -28.35 -2.69 -3.62
C GLN A 628 -27.34 -1.55 -3.40
N LYS A 629 -26.57 -1.16 -4.43
CA LYS A 629 -25.72 0.05 -4.40
C LYS A 629 -26.56 1.30 -4.15
N ALA A 630 -27.72 1.41 -4.79
CA ALA A 630 -28.61 2.55 -4.64
C ALA A 630 -29.16 2.66 -3.22
N GLN A 631 -29.52 1.54 -2.57
CA GLN A 631 -29.92 1.54 -1.15
C GLN A 631 -28.78 1.93 -0.22
N ILE A 632 -27.55 1.45 -0.44
CA ILE A 632 -26.38 1.89 0.36
C ILE A 632 -26.13 3.39 0.19
N ALA A 633 -26.22 3.88 -1.05
CA ALA A 633 -26.08 5.30 -1.33
C ALA A 633 -27.17 6.14 -0.66
N GLU A 634 -28.41 5.65 -0.66
CA GLU A 634 -29.53 6.25 0.04
C GLU A 634 -29.27 6.36 1.55
N LEU A 635 -28.87 5.25 2.19
CA LEU A 635 -28.60 5.20 3.63
C LEU A 635 -27.49 6.21 4.02
N LEU A 636 -26.37 6.22 3.28
CA LEU A 636 -25.24 7.11 3.58
C LEU A 636 -25.52 8.59 3.26
N THR A 637 -26.43 8.87 2.34
CA THR A 637 -26.85 10.23 2.00
C THR A 637 -27.87 10.77 2.99
N ARG A 638 -28.88 9.95 3.35
CA ARG A 638 -29.95 10.34 4.28
C ARG A 638 -29.49 10.43 5.72
N TYR A 639 -28.55 9.58 6.11
CA TYR A 639 -28.10 9.46 7.49
C TYR A 639 -26.60 9.80 7.60
N PRO A 640 -26.24 11.10 7.56
CA PRO A 640 -24.83 11.53 7.51
C PRO A 640 -24.02 11.16 8.77
N ASP A 641 -24.68 10.83 9.88
CA ASP A 641 -24.04 10.45 11.13
C ASP A 641 -23.57 8.99 11.16
N VAL A 642 -23.96 8.18 10.16
CA VAL A 642 -23.51 6.80 10.04
C VAL A 642 -22.02 6.78 9.75
N PHE A 643 -21.26 6.12 10.63
CA PHE A 643 -19.81 5.99 10.50
C PHE A 643 -19.39 4.60 10.00
N TYR A 644 -20.30 3.63 10.00
CA TYR A 644 -19.99 2.22 9.81
C TYR A 644 -21.13 1.49 9.10
N ILE A 645 -20.82 0.76 8.02
CA ILE A 645 -21.73 -0.21 7.41
C ILE A 645 -21.20 -1.61 7.67
N TRP A 646 -22.03 -2.41 8.34
CA TRP A 646 -21.78 -3.82 8.59
C TRP A 646 -22.41 -4.63 7.47
N ASN A 647 -21.59 -5.08 6.50
CA ASN A 647 -22.11 -5.79 5.34
C ASN A 647 -22.21 -7.29 5.63
N ASP A 648 -23.43 -7.81 5.69
CA ASP A 648 -23.62 -9.25 5.68
C ASP A 648 -23.75 -9.75 4.26
N ALA A 649 -23.41 -11.01 4.07
CA ALA A 649 -23.66 -11.70 2.82
C ALA A 649 -22.98 -11.10 1.56
N LEU A 650 -21.95 -10.25 1.74
CA LEU A 650 -21.17 -9.63 0.67
C LEU A 650 -20.16 -10.63 0.07
N ASP A 651 -20.41 -11.10 -1.15
CA ASP A 651 -19.63 -12.10 -1.88
C ASP A 651 -18.94 -11.48 -3.11
N ASP A 652 -17.73 -11.93 -3.46
CA ASP A 652 -16.90 -11.33 -4.51
C ASP A 652 -17.40 -11.60 -5.93
N GLN A 653 -18.24 -12.62 -6.12
CA GLN A 653 -18.96 -12.88 -7.36
C GLN A 653 -20.13 -11.91 -7.55
N VAL A 654 -20.54 -11.23 -6.48
CA VAL A 654 -21.66 -10.30 -6.43
C VAL A 654 -21.16 -8.89 -6.53
N MET A 655 -20.30 -8.49 -5.59
CA MET A 655 -19.76 -7.15 -5.51
C MET A 655 -18.34 -7.25 -4.93
N PRO A 656 -17.30 -6.92 -5.71
CA PRO A 656 -15.97 -6.76 -5.16
C PRO A 656 -16.00 -5.75 -4.02
N ALA A 657 -15.40 -6.09 -2.89
CA ALA A 657 -15.45 -5.23 -1.71
C ALA A 657 -14.77 -3.87 -1.98
N GLU A 658 -13.80 -3.83 -2.89
CA GLU A 658 -13.17 -2.59 -3.37
C GLU A 658 -14.16 -1.65 -4.06
N GLU A 659 -15.11 -2.20 -4.82
CA GLU A 659 -16.12 -1.40 -5.54
C GLU A 659 -17.10 -0.75 -4.56
N ILE A 660 -17.59 -1.51 -3.57
CA ILE A 660 -18.52 -0.97 -2.57
C ILE A 660 -17.86 0.02 -1.63
N LEU A 661 -16.63 -0.22 -1.17
CA LEU A 661 -15.90 0.77 -0.35
C LEU A 661 -15.66 2.05 -1.13
N THR A 662 -15.35 1.95 -2.42
CA THR A 662 -15.20 3.12 -3.30
C THR A 662 -16.51 3.91 -3.39
N LEU A 663 -17.64 3.23 -3.59
CA LEU A 663 -18.96 3.86 -3.59
C LEU A 663 -19.25 4.54 -2.25
N MET A 664 -19.12 3.82 -1.14
CA MET A 664 -19.37 4.34 0.21
C MET A 664 -18.54 5.61 0.49
N ARG A 665 -17.25 5.59 0.16
CA ARG A 665 -16.32 6.72 0.35
C ARG A 665 -16.56 7.90 -0.58
N SER A 666 -17.06 7.65 -1.79
CA SER A 666 -17.48 8.73 -2.70
C SER A 666 -18.60 9.59 -2.13
N ILE A 667 -19.41 9.01 -1.23
CA ILE A 667 -20.53 9.68 -0.55
C ILE A 667 -20.08 10.20 0.82
N ARG A 668 -19.40 9.37 1.61
CA ARG A 668 -18.92 9.68 2.97
C ARG A 668 -17.46 9.24 3.12
N PRO A 669 -16.46 10.14 2.98
CA PRO A 669 -15.05 9.77 3.00
C PRO A 669 -14.57 9.01 4.25
N ASN A 670 -15.22 9.24 5.39
CA ASN A 670 -14.82 8.67 6.70
C ASN A 670 -15.68 7.47 7.14
N VAL A 671 -16.46 6.87 6.24
CA VAL A 671 -17.25 5.69 6.58
C VAL A 671 -16.37 4.43 6.52
N LEU A 672 -16.56 3.52 7.47
CA LEU A 672 -15.96 2.20 7.51
C LEU A 672 -16.90 1.14 6.95
N GLY A 673 -16.37 0.15 6.25
CA GLY A 673 -17.08 -1.08 5.90
C GLY A 673 -16.54 -2.31 6.62
N SER A 674 -17.42 -3.22 7.03
CA SER A 674 -17.04 -4.60 7.38
C SER A 674 -17.78 -5.62 6.51
N ALA A 675 -17.42 -6.90 6.60
CA ALA A 675 -17.95 -7.98 5.78
C ALA A 675 -17.90 -9.31 6.55
N ASN A 676 -19.01 -10.05 6.51
CA ASN A 676 -19.19 -11.31 7.24
C ASN A 676 -18.92 -12.59 6.41
N TRP A 677 -18.26 -12.53 5.25
CA TRP A 677 -18.01 -13.73 4.41
C TRP A 677 -16.58 -14.32 4.53
N TRP A 678 -16.50 -15.63 4.28
CA TRP A 678 -15.55 -16.60 4.86
C TRP A 678 -14.15 -16.72 4.23
N SER A 679 -13.73 -15.86 3.29
CA SER A 679 -12.45 -16.05 2.58
C SER A 679 -11.27 -15.37 3.28
N TRP A 680 -10.91 -15.84 4.48
CA TRP A 680 -9.60 -15.52 5.12
C TRP A 680 -8.40 -16.10 4.33
N ALA A 681 -8.63 -16.86 3.25
CA ALA A 681 -7.60 -17.62 2.54
C ALA A 681 -6.67 -16.77 1.65
N LYS A 682 -6.90 -15.46 1.47
CA LYS A 682 -5.92 -14.55 0.86
C LYS A 682 -5.21 -13.77 1.97
N LYS A 683 -3.97 -14.20 2.30
CA LYS A 683 -3.09 -13.59 3.30
C LYS A 683 -3.03 -12.06 3.15
N GLY A 684 -3.24 -11.33 4.26
CA GLY A 684 -2.62 -10.01 4.48
C GLY A 684 -3.53 -8.78 4.47
N THR A 685 -4.76 -8.87 3.97
CA THR A 685 -5.67 -7.71 3.95
C THR A 685 -7.10 -8.19 4.22
N PRO A 686 -7.86 -7.60 5.16
CA PRO A 686 -9.30 -7.83 5.17
C PRO A 686 -9.89 -7.37 3.82
N TYR A 687 -10.86 -8.12 3.28
CA TYR A 687 -11.61 -7.75 2.06
C TYR A 687 -12.23 -6.34 2.19
N VAL A 688 -12.36 -5.82 3.42
CA VAL A 688 -13.00 -4.57 3.85
C VAL A 688 -12.21 -3.92 5.00
N ASP A 689 -12.61 -2.75 5.50
CA ASP A 689 -11.82 -2.03 6.52
C ASP A 689 -11.71 -2.75 7.87
N ILE A 690 -12.77 -3.43 8.29
CA ILE A 690 -12.85 -4.15 9.57
C ILE A 690 -13.17 -5.62 9.31
N ALA A 691 -12.33 -6.53 9.80
CA ALA A 691 -12.58 -7.96 9.71
C ALA A 691 -13.65 -8.39 10.72
N VAL A 692 -14.54 -9.31 10.36
CA VAL A 692 -15.59 -9.81 11.26
C VAL A 692 -15.39 -11.30 11.57
N LYS A 693 -15.65 -11.67 12.83
CA LYS A 693 -15.87 -13.06 13.22
C LYS A 693 -17.19 -13.21 13.97
N GLU A 694 -18.12 -13.88 13.32
CA GLU A 694 -19.40 -14.25 13.91
C GLU A 694 -19.27 -15.45 14.84
N THR A 695 -19.62 -15.24 16.12
CA THR A 695 -19.67 -16.23 17.22
C THR A 695 -18.40 -17.06 17.40
N ARG A 696 -17.27 -16.52 16.95
CA ARG A 696 -15.93 -17.11 17.02
C ARG A 696 -14.91 -16.02 17.26
N HIS A 697 -13.78 -16.39 17.85
CA HIS A 697 -12.67 -15.46 18.04
C HIS A 697 -11.70 -15.55 16.88
N PHE A 698 -11.01 -14.43 16.63
CA PHE A 698 -9.80 -14.40 15.82
C PHE A 698 -8.71 -15.32 16.42
N PRO A 699 -7.69 -15.72 15.65
CA PRO A 699 -6.50 -16.39 16.20
C PRO A 699 -5.71 -15.44 17.10
N GLU A 700 -4.90 -15.98 18.02
CA GLU A 700 -4.06 -15.18 18.92
C GLU A 700 -3.00 -14.35 18.20
N THR A 701 -2.64 -14.76 16.99
CA THR A 701 -1.69 -14.05 16.12
C THR A 701 -2.34 -12.92 15.30
N ASN A 702 -3.63 -12.63 15.48
CA ASN A 702 -4.31 -11.61 14.70
C ASN A 702 -3.76 -10.21 14.98
N GLN A 703 -3.33 -9.53 13.91
CA GLN A 703 -2.90 -8.13 13.94
C GLN A 703 -3.86 -7.23 13.13
N ALA A 704 -4.82 -7.79 12.40
CA ALA A 704 -5.78 -7.00 11.62
C ALA A 704 -6.86 -6.39 12.54
N PRO A 705 -7.29 -5.13 12.31
CA PRO A 705 -8.44 -4.56 13.01
C PRO A 705 -9.69 -5.42 12.82
N GLY A 706 -10.23 -5.94 13.92
CA GLY A 706 -11.36 -6.87 13.88
C GLY A 706 -12.56 -6.45 14.71
N GLU A 707 -13.68 -7.13 14.50
CA GLU A 707 -14.89 -7.09 15.30
C GLU A 707 -15.42 -8.52 15.50
N THR A 708 -15.55 -8.93 16.75
CA THR A 708 -16.12 -10.22 17.12
C THR A 708 -17.56 -9.98 17.55
N CYS A 709 -18.53 -10.46 16.77
CA CYS A 709 -19.94 -10.36 17.15
C CYS A 709 -20.41 -11.61 17.89
N TRP A 710 -21.22 -11.40 18.93
CA TRP A 710 -21.68 -12.46 19.83
C TRP A 710 -23.14 -12.26 20.22
N LYS A 711 -23.85 -13.34 20.51
CA LYS A 711 -25.25 -13.29 20.92
C LYS A 711 -25.37 -13.25 22.44
N LEU A 712 -26.16 -12.32 22.98
CA LEU A 712 -26.53 -12.33 24.38
C LEU A 712 -27.51 -13.48 24.69
N GLU A 713 -28.52 -13.63 23.84
CA GLU A 713 -29.47 -14.74 23.88
C GLU A 713 -29.06 -15.90 22.95
N GLN A 714 -29.91 -16.91 22.80
CA GLN A 714 -29.65 -18.10 21.99
C GLN A 714 -29.56 -17.79 20.48
N GLY A 715 -30.24 -16.73 20.03
CA GLY A 715 -30.33 -16.29 18.63
C GLY A 715 -29.94 -14.83 18.43
N TRP A 716 -29.86 -14.42 17.17
CA TRP A 716 -29.74 -13.03 16.74
C TRP A 716 -31.08 -12.31 16.91
N PHE A 717 -32.16 -12.88 16.39
CA PHE A 717 -33.53 -12.36 16.59
C PHE A 717 -34.19 -12.97 17.81
N TRP A 718 -35.12 -12.21 18.40
CA TRP A 718 -35.87 -12.62 19.57
C TRP A 718 -36.75 -13.84 19.27
N ASN A 719 -36.85 -14.74 20.25
CA ASN A 719 -37.85 -15.80 20.26
C ASN A 719 -38.38 -16.02 21.67
N LYS A 720 -39.64 -16.41 21.78
CA LYS A 720 -40.29 -16.61 23.08
C LYS A 720 -39.55 -17.69 23.87
N GLY A 721 -39.15 -17.33 25.09
CA GLY A 721 -38.44 -18.24 26.00
C GLY A 721 -36.92 -18.18 25.90
N TYR A 722 -36.36 -17.41 24.96
CA TYR A 722 -34.94 -17.12 24.95
C TYR A 722 -34.53 -16.33 26.21
N ARG A 723 -33.29 -16.55 26.66
CA ARG A 723 -32.74 -16.00 27.90
C ARG A 723 -31.30 -15.57 27.68
N ALA A 724 -30.94 -14.45 28.28
CA ALA A 724 -29.59 -13.93 28.25
C ALA A 724 -28.59 -14.89 28.93
N ALA A 725 -27.38 -14.97 28.38
CA ALA A 725 -26.22 -15.51 29.06
C ALA A 725 -25.85 -14.65 30.29
N SER A 726 -25.02 -15.18 31.19
CA SER A 726 -24.51 -14.41 32.33
C SER A 726 -23.51 -13.35 31.89
N ALA A 727 -23.42 -12.25 32.65
CA ALA A 727 -22.41 -11.21 32.42
C ALA A 727 -20.98 -11.79 32.43
N GLU A 728 -20.68 -12.74 33.32
CA GLU A 728 -19.39 -13.42 33.38
C GLU A 728 -19.03 -14.13 32.07
N ALA A 729 -19.98 -14.84 31.46
CA ALA A 729 -19.75 -15.52 30.19
C ALA A 729 -19.47 -14.51 29.06
N ILE A 730 -20.24 -13.42 29.01
CA ILE A 730 -20.05 -12.34 28.03
C ILE A 730 -18.70 -11.65 28.20
N LEU A 731 -18.31 -11.31 29.43
CA LEU A 731 -17.01 -10.70 29.74
C LEU A 731 -15.85 -11.61 29.33
N GLY A 732 -15.99 -12.93 29.50
CA GLY A 732 -14.99 -13.90 29.03
C GLY A 732 -14.80 -13.90 27.51
N HIS A 733 -15.88 -13.72 26.74
CA HIS A 733 -15.78 -13.58 25.28
C HIS A 733 -15.21 -12.23 24.86
N MET A 734 -15.60 -11.16 25.53
CA MET A 734 -15.11 -9.80 25.28
C MET A 734 -13.61 -9.68 25.53
N ALA A 735 -13.10 -10.20 26.65
CA ALA A 735 -11.68 -10.20 26.97
C ALA A 735 -10.84 -10.89 25.89
N LYS A 736 -11.33 -12.02 25.36
CA LYS A 736 -10.68 -12.74 24.25
C LYS A 736 -10.69 -11.95 22.95
N ALA A 737 -11.76 -11.21 22.65
CA ALA A 737 -11.81 -10.35 21.47
C ALA A 737 -10.77 -9.22 21.58
N HIS A 738 -10.74 -8.51 22.72
CA HIS A 738 -9.81 -7.40 22.93
C HIS A 738 -8.34 -7.83 22.88
N ALA A 739 -8.00 -8.99 23.44
CA ALA A 739 -6.66 -9.56 23.37
C ALA A 739 -6.20 -9.92 21.95
N ARG A 740 -7.11 -9.96 20.97
CA ARG A 740 -6.86 -10.40 19.59
C ARG A 740 -7.14 -9.30 18.57
N HIS A 741 -6.87 -8.06 18.98
CA HIS A 741 -7.01 -6.84 18.16
C HIS A 741 -8.42 -6.66 17.57
N SER A 742 -9.44 -7.01 18.36
CA SER A 742 -10.83 -7.03 17.93
C SER A 742 -11.74 -6.32 18.93
N ASN A 743 -12.65 -5.48 18.44
CA ASN A 743 -13.79 -4.99 19.22
C ASN A 743 -14.78 -6.12 19.48
N PHE A 744 -15.65 -5.93 20.48
CA PHE A 744 -16.73 -6.87 20.79
C PHE A 744 -18.09 -6.23 20.50
N LEU A 745 -18.90 -6.88 19.68
CA LEU A 745 -20.23 -6.41 19.29
C LEU A 745 -21.28 -7.39 19.82
N LEU A 746 -21.97 -7.02 20.90
CA LEU A 746 -22.92 -7.89 21.58
C LEU A 746 -24.33 -7.66 21.05
N ASN A 747 -24.92 -8.70 20.48
CA ASN A 747 -26.31 -8.67 20.05
C ASN A 747 -27.27 -8.76 21.22
N VAL A 748 -28.27 -7.87 21.21
CA VAL A 748 -29.40 -7.85 22.13
C VAL A 748 -30.66 -7.77 21.29
N ALA A 749 -31.54 -8.76 21.38
CA ALA A 749 -32.68 -8.88 20.48
C ALA A 749 -33.96 -8.25 21.08
N PRO A 750 -34.54 -7.17 20.50
CA PRO A 750 -35.84 -6.67 20.94
C PRO A 750 -36.97 -7.68 20.65
N ASP A 751 -37.92 -7.78 21.57
CA ASP A 751 -39.16 -8.52 21.43
C ASP A 751 -40.07 -7.91 20.35
N ARG A 752 -41.23 -8.52 20.08
CA ARG A 752 -42.17 -8.00 19.06
C ARG A 752 -42.61 -6.56 19.30
N GLN A 753 -42.66 -6.09 20.55
CA GLN A 753 -43.00 -4.69 20.90
C GLN A 753 -41.77 -3.75 20.89
N GLY A 754 -40.60 -4.25 20.52
CA GLY A 754 -39.36 -3.48 20.53
C GLY A 754 -38.72 -3.35 21.91
N ARG A 755 -39.02 -4.23 22.87
CA ARG A 755 -38.48 -4.18 24.24
C ARG A 755 -37.44 -5.27 24.47
N PHE A 756 -36.43 -5.01 25.28
CA PHE A 756 -35.53 -6.07 25.73
C PHE A 756 -36.16 -6.94 26.82
N GLU A 757 -35.81 -8.23 26.82
CA GLU A 757 -36.18 -9.13 27.90
C GLU A 757 -35.55 -8.68 29.23
N ALA A 758 -36.26 -8.89 30.34
CA ALA A 758 -35.77 -8.52 31.66
C ALA A 758 -34.45 -9.23 32.02
N SER A 759 -34.22 -10.44 31.51
CA SER A 759 -32.94 -11.13 31.66
C SER A 759 -31.80 -10.42 30.93
N SER A 760 -32.08 -9.82 29.77
CA SER A 760 -31.09 -9.11 28.96
C SER A 760 -30.71 -7.80 29.64
N ILE A 761 -31.70 -7.03 30.11
CA ILE A 761 -31.47 -5.82 30.93
C ILE A 761 -30.70 -6.11 32.23
N LYS A 762 -30.89 -7.29 32.83
CA LYS A 762 -30.14 -7.67 34.05
C LYS A 762 -28.68 -8.01 33.77
N THR A 763 -28.38 -8.56 32.59
CA THR A 763 -27.00 -8.91 32.20
C THR A 763 -26.22 -7.69 31.70
N LEU A 764 -26.88 -6.81 30.95
CA LEU A 764 -26.38 -5.49 30.56
C LEU A 764 -26.21 -4.61 31.80
#